data_AF-C5F1P7-F1
#
_entry.id   AF-C5F1P7-F1
#
_cell.length_a   1.000
_cell.length_b   1.000
_cell.length_c   1.000
_cell.angle_alpha   90.00
_cell.angle_beta   90.00
_cell.angle_gamma   90.00
#
_symmetry.space_group_name_H-M   'P 1'
#
loop_
_entity.id
_entity.type
_entity.pdbx_description
1 polymer ?
#
loop_
_entity_poly.entity_id
_entity_poly.type
_entity_poly.pdbx_seq_one_letter_code
_entity_poly.pdbx_strand_id
1 'polypeptide(L)'
;MIKKIFYSYSHKDKAYLEKLQTHIKPIIKEYKIKEFVDEHIRGGEVLDEKIMTNIQESDLVISLISPDYLASEYCQKEMKIAIDAHKSFPIIARTCDWKNTSLRDIKVMPQDGKPIIDYDNDDKAYQYIAQELRKKIQDSLQIIICNEGFSKYLEKIDFLHPNKAKITLADTFVYPNICSSKDEQITIKEILENEKYKEILFFSPFYSGKTTLLKYMYSLLLQQDIYPLYIQGKRIVKTKYFEEEIRKCFEEQYNGDFDTWKNSQITYILIDDYHHSINDNFIDFLRNNYNNNNNIKIIVTIEQEEYFSFFKDFPQFSTFDRFELRPFGREQQEEIIKKWLLLKDNNVPIDFYNKVDITEKHINEIVSSQIILPRYPTNILLILQAIDSKNNDMQITSYGYCYFALILNYLTKNGITQESGIDSSINFLSELSYNIFNCKETYTQQHYKNFKKEYKDKFVIQDSILNRLESGDYPILHIDKDSGCVKFEQDFIYYYFLGKILSEKISKEDIELFCENIHQKIYMYIIVFIIHHSKNIELIEDIILRCMLVLDKTQEASYLFDETHNFITKLDIPKMIMNAKSVEENRAMERKMQDNHTDIEDTDNEISDNEVYKGMKLSEVLSQILKNRSGSFEKSRIKEILDALISIRLRINKMIFELCEDKDFEKFITQSLKEFFKHKNQKISDEKAQKFVKRLVNIASIGSSLGIVNDTSFLIYTDNIIEDLENLIETDKKPSREIILFLTSIKEGLREKHFKQLEKMIQEYKNKKYFFAVQILSYSLQHYLNTHSTDNRLELKICKLLELPTVNRAADILLLQHKK
;
A
#
# COMPACT_ATOMS: atom_id res chain seq x y z
N MET A 1 -13.81 -6.93 33.44
CA MET A 1 -15.21 -7.22 33.82
C MET A 1 -15.30 -8.60 34.46
N ILE A 2 -15.93 -8.71 35.63
CA ILE A 2 -16.09 -10.00 36.35
C ILE A 2 -17.26 -10.79 35.75
N LYS A 3 -16.98 -11.91 35.07
CA LYS A 3 -17.96 -12.84 34.48
C LYS A 3 -17.86 -14.27 35.03
N LYS A 4 -16.72 -14.65 35.60
CA LYS A 4 -16.47 -15.97 36.20
C LYS A 4 -15.94 -15.81 37.63
N ILE A 5 -16.61 -16.44 38.59
CA ILE A 5 -16.19 -16.49 39.99
C ILE A 5 -15.79 -17.92 40.34
N PHE A 6 -14.62 -18.07 40.96
CA PHE A 6 -14.17 -19.33 41.55
C PHE A 6 -14.25 -19.25 43.08
N TYR A 7 -14.79 -20.29 43.71
CA TYR A 7 -14.88 -20.40 45.18
C TYR A 7 -13.80 -21.33 45.72
N SER A 8 -12.91 -20.77 46.53
CA SER A 8 -11.85 -21.50 47.24
C SER A 8 -12.24 -21.60 48.72
N TYR A 9 -12.37 -22.82 49.24
CA TYR A 9 -12.81 -23.08 50.62
C TYR A 9 -12.32 -24.44 51.13
N SER A 10 -12.29 -24.63 52.45
CA SER A 10 -12.14 -25.97 53.03
C SER A 10 -13.49 -26.66 53.05
N HIS A 11 -13.57 -27.96 52.69
CA HIS A 11 -14.83 -28.72 52.74
C HIS A 11 -15.52 -28.69 54.11
N LYS A 12 -14.76 -28.47 55.20
CA LYS A 12 -15.31 -28.30 56.55
C LYS A 12 -16.12 -27.01 56.74
N ASP A 13 -15.93 -26.03 55.86
CA ASP A 13 -16.60 -24.72 55.90
C ASP A 13 -17.70 -24.60 54.82
N LYS A 14 -18.15 -25.72 54.23
CA LYS A 14 -19.19 -25.75 53.18
C LYS A 14 -20.47 -24.98 53.55
N ALA A 15 -20.89 -25.04 54.82
CA ALA A 15 -22.07 -24.32 55.30
C ALA A 15 -21.95 -22.80 55.12
N TYR A 16 -20.74 -22.24 55.27
CA TYR A 16 -20.49 -20.81 55.03
C TYR A 16 -20.59 -20.46 53.54
N LEU A 17 -20.11 -21.35 52.66
CA LEU A 17 -20.22 -21.18 51.21
C LEU A 17 -21.68 -21.20 50.74
N GLU A 18 -22.47 -22.18 51.17
CA GLU A 18 -23.87 -22.31 50.77
C GLU A 18 -24.70 -21.09 51.19
N LYS A 19 -24.45 -20.57 52.41
CA LYS A 19 -25.12 -19.37 52.90
C LYS A 19 -24.65 -18.12 52.14
N LEU A 20 -23.36 -17.98 51.85
CA LEU A 20 -22.85 -16.91 50.99
C LEU A 20 -23.51 -16.93 49.61
N GLN A 21 -23.54 -18.09 48.95
CA GLN A 21 -24.15 -18.28 47.64
C GLN A 21 -25.63 -17.88 47.64
N THR A 22 -26.35 -18.18 48.72
CA THR A 22 -27.75 -17.76 48.90
C THR A 22 -27.89 -16.24 48.87
N HIS A 23 -27.03 -15.51 49.59
CA HIS A 23 -27.04 -14.06 49.67
C HIS A 23 -26.61 -13.36 48.37
N ILE A 24 -25.66 -13.93 47.62
CA ILE A 24 -25.15 -13.32 46.38
C ILE A 24 -25.91 -13.78 45.12
N LYS A 25 -26.78 -14.79 45.21
CA LYS A 25 -27.59 -15.30 44.09
C LYS A 25 -28.32 -14.23 43.28
N PRO A 26 -28.91 -13.17 43.90
CA PRO A 26 -29.49 -12.07 43.14
C PRO A 26 -28.47 -11.36 42.23
N ILE A 27 -27.26 -11.11 42.74
CA ILE A 27 -26.16 -10.46 42.01
C ILE A 27 -25.68 -11.35 40.85
N ILE A 28 -25.52 -12.65 41.10
CA ILE A 28 -25.12 -13.61 40.07
C ILE A 28 -26.13 -13.63 38.91
N LYS A 29 -27.43 -13.62 39.22
CA LYS A 29 -28.50 -13.58 38.20
C LYS A 29 -28.55 -12.25 37.46
N GLU A 30 -28.43 -11.13 38.18
CA GLU A 30 -28.44 -9.77 37.63
C GLU A 30 -27.34 -9.58 36.58
N TYR A 31 -26.12 -10.02 36.88
CA TYR A 31 -24.95 -9.83 36.01
C TYR A 31 -24.55 -11.06 35.18
N LYS A 32 -25.38 -12.13 35.17
CA LYS A 32 -25.15 -13.39 34.42
C LYS A 32 -23.77 -14.01 34.68
N ILE A 33 -23.32 -13.99 35.94
CA ILE A 33 -21.99 -14.49 36.33
C ILE A 33 -21.99 -16.02 36.36
N LYS A 34 -20.93 -16.65 35.82
CA LYS A 34 -20.70 -18.08 35.93
C LYS A 34 -19.95 -18.41 37.22
N GLU A 35 -20.41 -19.41 37.93
CA GLU A 35 -19.87 -19.85 39.21
C GLU A 35 -19.15 -21.20 39.08
N PHE A 36 -17.97 -21.32 39.68
CA PHE A 36 -17.22 -22.58 39.77
C PHE A 36 -16.93 -22.92 41.22
N VAL A 37 -17.39 -24.10 41.65
CA VAL A 37 -17.14 -24.67 42.98
C VAL A 37 -16.42 -26.00 42.80
N ASP A 38 -15.44 -26.27 43.65
CA ASP A 38 -14.57 -27.45 43.68
C ASP A 38 -15.31 -28.82 43.66
N GLU A 39 -16.63 -28.85 43.92
CA GLU A 39 -17.43 -30.09 43.96
C GLU A 39 -17.74 -30.72 42.58
N HIS A 40 -17.28 -30.15 41.46
CA HIS A 40 -17.67 -30.57 40.09
C HIS A 40 -16.69 -31.53 39.40
N ILE A 41 -15.75 -32.15 40.11
CA ILE A 41 -14.79 -33.08 39.51
C ILE A 41 -15.38 -34.51 39.50
N ARG A 42 -15.60 -35.06 38.31
CA ARG A 42 -16.05 -36.44 38.14
C ARG A 42 -14.89 -37.39 38.48
N GLY A 43 -15.18 -38.50 39.17
CA GLY A 43 -14.15 -39.48 39.52
C GLY A 43 -13.38 -39.99 38.29
N GLY A 44 -12.05 -39.79 38.29
CA GLY A 44 -11.14 -40.23 37.23
C GLY A 44 -10.21 -39.14 36.64
N GLU A 45 -10.42 -37.86 36.93
CA GLU A 45 -9.58 -36.74 36.46
C GLU A 45 -8.48 -36.35 37.48
N VAL A 46 -7.33 -35.86 36.99
CA VAL A 46 -6.24 -35.34 37.84
C VAL A 46 -6.69 -34.01 38.48
N LEU A 47 -6.95 -34.03 39.78
CA LEU A 47 -7.56 -32.94 40.56
C LEU A 47 -6.85 -31.58 40.36
N ASP A 48 -5.51 -31.59 40.32
CA ASP A 48 -4.68 -30.39 40.36
C ASP A 48 -4.72 -29.53 39.08
N GLU A 49 -4.75 -30.13 37.89
CA GLU A 49 -4.67 -29.37 36.63
C GLU A 49 -5.96 -28.61 36.31
N LYS A 50 -7.11 -29.21 36.63
CA LYS A 50 -8.43 -28.63 36.33
C LYS A 50 -8.75 -27.45 37.24
N ILE A 51 -8.37 -27.55 38.52
CA ILE A 51 -8.54 -26.46 39.48
C ILE A 51 -7.61 -25.29 39.14
N MET A 52 -6.34 -25.56 38.76
CA MET A 52 -5.44 -24.52 38.24
C MET A 52 -6.00 -23.82 37.01
N THR A 53 -6.55 -24.58 36.06
CA THR A 53 -7.22 -24.02 34.87
C THR A 53 -8.41 -23.13 35.26
N ASN A 54 -9.26 -23.58 36.18
CA ASN A 54 -10.43 -22.82 36.63
C ASN A 54 -10.04 -21.52 37.36
N ILE A 55 -9.00 -21.54 38.20
CA ILE A 55 -8.48 -20.34 38.86
C ILE A 55 -7.92 -19.36 37.83
N GLN A 56 -7.16 -19.85 36.84
CA GLN A 56 -6.62 -19.02 35.75
C GLN A 56 -7.74 -18.39 34.91
N GLU A 57 -8.78 -19.15 34.59
CA GLU A 57 -9.93 -18.68 33.80
C GLU A 57 -10.90 -17.78 34.57
N SER A 58 -10.87 -17.80 35.91
CA SER A 58 -11.75 -16.96 36.73
C SER A 58 -11.32 -15.48 36.71
N ASP A 59 -12.29 -14.58 36.81
CA ASP A 59 -12.04 -13.13 36.91
C ASP A 59 -11.89 -12.69 38.38
N LEU A 60 -12.47 -13.46 39.30
CA LEU A 60 -12.47 -13.22 40.73
C LEU A 60 -12.45 -14.55 41.50
N VAL A 61 -11.64 -14.62 42.55
CA VAL A 61 -11.55 -15.78 43.43
C VAL A 61 -12.06 -15.40 44.82
N ILE A 62 -13.16 -15.99 45.25
CA ILE A 62 -13.70 -15.82 46.60
C ILE A 62 -13.08 -16.88 47.51
N SER A 63 -12.29 -16.46 48.49
CA SER A 63 -11.58 -17.36 49.43
C SER A 63 -12.24 -17.30 50.81
N LEU A 64 -12.79 -18.42 51.29
CA LEU A 64 -13.35 -18.54 52.64
C LEU A 64 -12.28 -18.94 53.65
N ILE A 65 -11.74 -17.95 54.35
CA ILE A 65 -10.60 -18.08 55.26
C ILE A 65 -11.07 -18.57 56.64
N SER A 66 -10.48 -19.66 57.10
CA SER A 66 -10.74 -20.32 58.39
C SER A 66 -9.45 -21.00 58.89
N PRO A 67 -9.41 -21.50 60.14
CA PRO A 67 -8.29 -22.30 60.61
C PRO A 67 -8.03 -23.54 59.71
N ASP A 68 -9.09 -24.18 59.23
CA ASP A 68 -9.01 -25.35 58.36
C ASP A 68 -8.55 -24.99 56.95
N TYR A 69 -8.92 -23.81 56.42
CA TYR A 69 -8.42 -23.28 55.15
C TYR A 69 -6.91 -23.01 55.22
N LEU A 70 -6.45 -22.34 56.29
CA LEU A 70 -5.04 -22.01 56.48
C LEU A 70 -4.16 -23.24 56.72
N ALA A 71 -4.72 -24.31 57.29
CA ALA A 71 -4.02 -25.58 57.49
C ALA A 71 -3.93 -26.46 56.22
N SER A 72 -4.67 -26.12 55.16
CA SER A 72 -4.68 -26.87 53.89
C SER A 72 -3.61 -26.34 52.93
N GLU A 73 -2.62 -27.17 52.59
CA GLU A 73 -1.60 -26.84 51.58
C GLU A 73 -2.22 -26.50 50.21
N TYR A 74 -3.36 -27.13 49.91
CA TYR A 74 -4.09 -26.89 48.66
C TYR A 74 -4.65 -25.48 48.60
N CYS A 75 -5.43 -25.09 49.61
CA CYS A 75 -6.04 -23.77 49.72
C CYS A 75 -4.98 -22.66 49.79
N GLN A 76 -3.85 -22.92 50.46
CA GLN A 76 -2.70 -22.00 50.49
C GLN A 76 -2.14 -21.72 49.08
N LYS A 77 -2.02 -22.74 48.23
CA LYS A 77 -1.55 -22.60 46.85
C LYS A 77 -2.55 -21.79 46.01
N GLU A 78 -3.84 -22.09 46.10
CA GLU A 78 -4.90 -21.35 45.39
C GLU A 78 -4.93 -19.87 45.80
N MET A 79 -4.88 -19.60 47.11
CA MET A 79 -4.86 -18.25 47.67
C MET A 79 -3.67 -17.45 47.13
N LYS A 80 -2.48 -18.05 47.08
CA LYS A 80 -1.29 -17.40 46.55
C LYS A 80 -1.46 -17.00 45.08
N ILE A 81 -1.95 -17.91 44.24
CA ILE A 81 -2.20 -17.64 42.81
C ILE A 81 -3.23 -16.52 42.64
N ALA A 82 -4.30 -16.53 43.43
CA ALA A 82 -5.34 -15.51 43.38
C ALA A 82 -4.82 -14.12 43.81
N ILE A 83 -3.94 -14.07 44.81
CA ILE A 83 -3.30 -12.83 45.26
C ILE A 83 -2.32 -12.31 44.21
N ASP A 84 -1.42 -13.16 43.71
CA ASP A 84 -0.41 -12.80 42.70
C ASP A 84 -1.07 -12.30 41.40
N ALA A 85 -2.25 -12.83 41.05
CA ALA A 85 -3.04 -12.38 39.90
C ALA A 85 -3.97 -11.18 40.18
N HIS A 86 -3.97 -10.62 41.40
CA HIS A 86 -4.90 -9.57 41.85
C HIS A 86 -6.39 -9.92 41.73
N LYS A 87 -6.75 -11.21 41.82
CA LYS A 87 -8.12 -11.73 41.68
C LYS A 87 -8.78 -12.04 43.02
N SER A 88 -8.06 -12.00 44.14
CA SER A 88 -8.56 -12.43 45.45
C SER A 88 -9.68 -11.53 45.99
N PHE A 89 -10.69 -12.16 46.58
CA PHE A 89 -11.75 -11.57 47.40
C PHE A 89 -11.90 -12.39 48.70
N PRO A 90 -11.01 -12.14 49.68
CA PRO A 90 -10.92 -12.96 50.89
C PRO A 90 -12.03 -12.63 51.90
N ILE A 91 -12.68 -13.66 52.43
CA ILE A 91 -13.77 -13.59 53.42
C ILE A 91 -13.37 -14.40 54.66
N ILE A 92 -13.30 -13.76 55.82
CA ILE A 92 -12.99 -14.41 57.09
C ILE A 92 -14.25 -15.13 57.61
N ALA A 93 -14.34 -16.44 57.41
CA ALA A 93 -15.48 -17.25 57.84
C ALA A 93 -15.44 -17.53 59.36
N ARG A 94 -14.25 -17.85 59.88
CA ARG A 94 -14.01 -18.22 61.29
C ARG A 94 -12.77 -17.53 61.83
N THR A 95 -12.73 -17.32 63.15
CA THR A 95 -11.59 -16.73 63.86
C THR A 95 -10.32 -17.53 63.59
N CYS A 96 -9.31 -16.90 63.00
CA CYS A 96 -8.05 -17.52 62.58
C CYS A 96 -6.92 -16.48 62.47
N ASP A 97 -5.68 -16.95 62.37
CA ASP A 97 -4.48 -16.11 62.35
C ASP A 97 -4.13 -15.54 60.96
N TRP A 98 -5.14 -15.06 60.24
CA TRP A 98 -4.98 -14.56 58.86
C TRP A 98 -4.11 -13.29 58.77
N LYS A 99 -3.95 -12.54 59.86
CA LYS A 99 -3.12 -11.33 59.92
C LYS A 99 -1.62 -11.62 59.78
N ASN A 100 -1.21 -12.87 59.99
CA ASN A 100 0.16 -13.34 59.81
C ASN A 100 0.38 -14.03 58.45
N THR A 101 -0.56 -13.93 57.51
CA THR A 101 -0.44 -14.48 56.15
C THR A 101 -0.32 -13.35 55.11
N SER A 102 -0.21 -13.72 53.82
CA SER A 102 -0.20 -12.79 52.69
C SER A 102 -1.48 -11.94 52.53
N LEU A 103 -2.51 -12.18 53.36
CA LEU A 103 -3.74 -11.40 53.39
C LEU A 103 -3.64 -10.10 54.20
N ARG A 104 -2.58 -9.91 55.00
CA ARG A 104 -2.40 -8.75 55.89
C ARG A 104 -2.54 -7.41 55.16
N ASP A 105 -2.02 -7.33 53.94
CA ASP A 105 -1.93 -6.11 53.14
C ASP A 105 -3.10 -5.98 52.14
N ILE A 106 -4.13 -6.81 52.27
CA ILE A 106 -5.28 -6.86 51.36
C ILE A 106 -6.56 -6.55 52.14
N LYS A 107 -7.47 -5.79 51.54
CA LYS A 107 -8.79 -5.54 52.13
C LYS A 107 -9.58 -6.86 52.23
N VAL A 108 -9.73 -7.38 53.44
CA VAL A 108 -10.53 -8.58 53.75
C VAL A 108 -11.97 -8.23 54.09
N MET A 109 -12.88 -9.19 53.88
CA MET A 109 -14.29 -9.13 54.26
C MET A 109 -14.57 -10.09 55.43
N PRO A 110 -15.68 -9.94 56.18
CA PRO A 110 -16.53 -8.75 56.35
C PRO A 110 -15.76 -7.51 56.88
N GLN A 111 -16.48 -6.45 57.27
CA GLN A 111 -15.90 -5.19 57.77
C GLN A 111 -14.74 -5.42 58.76
N ASP A 112 -13.57 -4.85 58.44
CA ASP A 112 -12.32 -4.95 59.19
C ASP A 112 -11.82 -6.38 59.48
N GLY A 113 -12.26 -7.36 58.67
CA GLY A 113 -11.90 -8.78 58.80
C GLY A 113 -12.53 -9.46 60.01
N LYS A 114 -13.63 -8.92 60.56
CA LYS A 114 -14.38 -9.57 61.63
C LYS A 114 -14.95 -10.91 61.12
N PRO A 115 -14.63 -12.06 61.76
CA PRO A 115 -15.13 -13.36 61.33
C PRO A 115 -16.66 -13.43 61.28
N ILE A 116 -17.23 -14.11 60.28
CA ILE A 116 -18.70 -14.29 60.15
C ILE A 116 -19.31 -14.87 61.44
N ILE A 117 -18.63 -15.85 62.05
CA ILE A 117 -19.08 -16.50 63.29
C ILE A 117 -19.19 -15.54 64.50
N ASP A 118 -18.50 -14.40 64.48
CA ASP A 118 -18.46 -13.44 65.59
C ASP A 118 -19.56 -12.36 65.46
N TYR A 119 -20.44 -12.46 64.46
CA TYR A 119 -21.60 -11.58 64.31
C TYR A 119 -22.81 -12.11 65.07
N ASP A 120 -23.51 -11.22 65.81
CA ASP A 120 -24.77 -11.58 66.49
C ASP A 120 -25.85 -12.07 65.52
N ASN A 121 -25.77 -11.60 64.27
CA ASN A 121 -26.58 -12.06 63.15
C ASN A 121 -25.67 -12.17 61.93
N ASP A 122 -25.41 -13.40 61.51
CA ASP A 122 -24.55 -13.72 60.38
C ASP A 122 -25.12 -13.24 59.03
N ASP A 123 -26.45 -13.10 58.89
CA ASP A 123 -27.07 -12.50 57.69
C ASP A 123 -26.61 -11.05 57.49
N LYS A 124 -26.32 -10.30 58.55
CA LYS A 124 -25.74 -8.94 58.41
C LYS A 124 -24.33 -9.00 57.82
N ALA A 125 -23.54 -10.01 58.19
CA ALA A 125 -22.20 -10.19 57.64
C ALA A 125 -22.26 -10.57 56.15
N TYR A 126 -23.12 -11.53 55.78
CA TYR A 126 -23.32 -11.92 54.38
C TYR A 126 -23.91 -10.79 53.54
N GLN A 127 -24.84 -9.99 54.07
CA GLN A 127 -25.37 -8.82 53.38
C GLN A 127 -24.28 -7.78 53.09
N TYR A 128 -23.38 -7.52 54.05
CA TYR A 128 -22.24 -6.62 53.84
C TYR A 128 -21.30 -7.16 52.74
N ILE A 129 -20.96 -8.45 52.80
CA ILE A 129 -20.15 -9.12 51.77
C ILE A 129 -20.80 -8.98 50.39
N ALA A 130 -22.11 -9.22 50.28
CA ALA A 130 -22.84 -9.10 49.03
C ALA A 130 -22.83 -7.66 48.49
N GLN A 131 -22.94 -6.65 49.37
CA GLN A 131 -22.84 -5.24 48.97
C GLN A 131 -21.45 -4.88 48.44
N GLU A 132 -20.39 -5.29 49.11
CA GLU A 132 -19.01 -5.02 48.65
C GLU A 132 -18.68 -5.79 47.37
N LEU A 133 -19.17 -7.03 47.22
CA LEU A 133 -19.03 -7.79 45.98
C LEU A 133 -19.78 -7.11 44.83
N ARG A 134 -21.00 -6.61 45.07
CA ARG A 134 -21.75 -5.83 44.06
C ARG A 134 -20.98 -4.59 43.63
N LYS A 135 -20.41 -3.82 44.56
CA LYS A 135 -19.56 -2.67 44.21
C LYS A 135 -18.37 -3.09 43.36
N LYS A 136 -17.64 -4.14 43.75
CA LYS A 136 -16.49 -4.64 42.98
C LYS A 136 -16.89 -5.09 41.56
N ILE A 137 -18.06 -5.72 41.41
CA ILE A 137 -18.61 -6.07 40.10
C ILE A 137 -18.94 -4.81 39.30
N GLN A 138 -19.62 -3.83 39.91
CA GLN A 138 -19.98 -2.56 39.28
C GLN A 138 -18.74 -1.75 38.84
N ASP A 139 -17.71 -1.65 39.67
CA ASP A 139 -16.45 -1.01 39.33
C ASP A 139 -15.80 -1.70 38.11
N SER A 140 -15.89 -3.03 38.05
CA SER A 140 -15.38 -3.80 36.91
C SER A 140 -16.17 -3.61 35.60
N LEU A 141 -17.38 -3.04 35.65
CA LEU A 141 -18.22 -2.71 34.49
C LEU A 141 -17.86 -1.36 33.88
N GLN A 142 -17.27 -0.45 34.67
CA GLN A 142 -16.82 0.86 34.20
C GLN A 142 -15.56 0.78 33.32
N ILE A 143 -14.86 -0.35 33.35
CA ILE A 143 -13.68 -0.60 32.52
C ILE A 143 -14.15 -1.14 31.17
N ILE A 144 -13.92 -0.36 30.12
CA ILE A 144 -14.16 -0.76 28.73
C ILE A 144 -12.88 -1.43 28.22
N ILE A 145 -13.00 -2.61 27.61
CA ILE A 145 -11.88 -3.37 27.06
C ILE A 145 -12.24 -3.83 25.65
N CYS A 146 -11.39 -3.56 24.66
CA CYS A 146 -11.59 -4.05 23.30
C CYS A 146 -11.54 -5.59 23.26
N ASN A 147 -12.50 -6.18 22.56
CA ASN A 147 -12.59 -7.62 22.37
C ASN A 147 -11.44 -8.11 21.49
N GLU A 148 -10.79 -9.21 21.87
CA GLU A 148 -9.65 -9.78 21.12
C GLU A 148 -10.04 -10.15 19.67
N GLY A 149 -11.27 -10.65 19.48
CA GLY A 149 -11.81 -10.94 18.14
C GLY A 149 -11.90 -9.69 17.26
N PHE A 150 -12.30 -8.56 17.83
CA PHE A 150 -12.38 -7.30 17.11
C PHE A 150 -10.99 -6.69 16.87
N SER A 151 -10.08 -6.78 17.85
CA SER A 151 -8.67 -6.40 17.66
C SER A 151 -8.01 -7.16 16.49
N LYS A 152 -8.29 -8.46 16.36
CA LYS A 152 -7.84 -9.26 15.20
C LYS A 152 -8.47 -8.80 13.88
N TYR A 153 -9.71 -8.32 13.90
CA TYR A 153 -10.37 -7.77 12.71
C TYR A 153 -9.74 -6.43 12.25
N LEU A 154 -9.36 -5.57 13.20
CA LEU A 154 -8.66 -4.31 12.93
C LEU A 154 -7.31 -4.54 12.26
N GLU A 155 -6.58 -5.55 12.73
CA GLU A 155 -5.28 -5.93 12.13
C GLU A 155 -5.41 -6.72 10.83
N LYS A 156 -6.59 -7.26 10.50
CA LYS A 156 -6.73 -8.14 9.32
C LYS A 156 -6.65 -7.37 8.01
N ILE A 157 -5.76 -7.85 7.13
CA ILE A 157 -5.59 -7.44 5.74
C ILE A 157 -5.82 -8.65 4.82
N ASP A 158 -6.71 -8.50 3.83
CA ASP A 158 -7.12 -9.58 2.91
C ASP A 158 -6.18 -9.69 1.69
N PHE A 159 -4.89 -9.89 1.95
CA PHE A 159 -3.86 -10.13 0.94
C PHE A 159 -3.03 -11.37 1.30
N LEU A 160 -2.50 -12.03 0.28
CA LEU A 160 -1.69 -13.23 0.42
C LEU A 160 -0.22 -12.91 0.13
N HIS A 161 0.67 -13.46 0.94
CA HIS A 161 2.11 -13.32 0.76
C HIS A 161 2.77 -14.70 0.82
N PRO A 162 3.72 -15.02 -0.09
CA PRO A 162 4.33 -16.36 -0.15
C PRO A 162 5.02 -16.78 1.15
N ASN A 163 5.66 -15.85 1.85
CA ASN A 163 6.48 -16.15 3.03
C ASN A 163 5.78 -15.79 4.36
N LYS A 164 4.55 -15.26 4.32
CA LYS A 164 3.81 -14.87 5.52
C LYS A 164 2.34 -15.27 5.41
N ALA A 165 1.94 -16.24 6.23
CA ALA A 165 0.59 -16.82 6.17
C ALA A 165 -0.53 -15.82 6.51
N LYS A 166 -0.24 -14.81 7.32
CA LYS A 166 -1.21 -13.75 7.70
C LYS A 166 -0.51 -12.40 7.64
N ILE A 167 -1.00 -11.54 6.77
CA ILE A 167 -0.58 -10.15 6.67
C ILE A 167 -1.43 -9.32 7.63
N THR A 168 -0.78 -8.46 8.40
CA THR A 168 -1.46 -7.53 9.32
C THR A 168 -1.47 -6.10 8.77
N LEU A 169 -2.24 -5.22 9.43
CA LEU A 169 -2.28 -3.80 9.10
C LEU A 169 -0.89 -3.18 9.24
N ALA A 170 -0.17 -3.49 10.33
CA ALA A 170 1.19 -2.98 10.56
C ALA A 170 2.18 -3.33 9.42
N ASP A 171 2.00 -4.50 8.79
CA ASP A 171 2.86 -4.98 7.71
C ASP A 171 2.76 -4.13 6.44
N THR A 172 1.61 -3.53 6.16
CA THR A 172 1.35 -2.89 4.85
C THR A 172 0.88 -1.45 4.95
N PHE A 173 0.52 -0.97 6.14
CA PHE A 173 0.01 0.39 6.31
C PHE A 173 1.07 1.42 5.98
N VAL A 174 0.75 2.32 5.06
CA VAL A 174 1.53 3.50 4.69
C VAL A 174 0.59 4.70 4.80
N TYR A 175 1.09 5.81 5.36
CA TYR A 175 0.27 6.99 5.57
C TYR A 175 -0.28 7.52 4.23
N PRO A 176 -1.61 7.67 4.09
CA PRO A 176 -2.21 8.13 2.85
C PRO A 176 -1.98 9.63 2.62
N ASN A 177 -2.00 10.03 1.35
CA ASN A 177 -2.12 11.43 0.97
C ASN A 177 -3.55 11.89 1.22
N ILE A 178 -3.77 12.67 2.27
CA ILE A 178 -5.09 13.23 2.58
C ILE A 178 -5.09 14.72 2.23
N CYS A 179 -6.03 15.14 1.41
CA CYS A 179 -6.23 16.54 1.04
C CYS A 179 -7.61 17.01 1.50
N SER A 180 -7.67 18.23 2.03
CA SER A 180 -8.93 18.90 2.31
C SER A 180 -9.59 19.41 1.02
N SER A 181 -10.85 19.86 1.13
CA SER A 181 -11.57 20.54 0.03
C SER A 181 -10.91 21.83 -0.50
N LYS A 182 -9.87 22.35 0.18
CA LYS A 182 -9.08 23.51 -0.25
C LYS A 182 -7.72 23.13 -0.83
N ASP A 183 -7.49 21.85 -1.13
CA ASP A 183 -6.22 21.30 -1.59
C ASP A 183 -5.07 21.41 -0.58
N GLU A 184 -5.38 21.66 0.69
CA GLU A 184 -4.38 21.62 1.78
C GLU A 184 -4.14 20.17 2.20
N GLN A 185 -2.87 19.74 2.19
CA GLN A 185 -2.45 18.44 2.71
C GLN A 185 -2.61 18.41 4.23
N ILE A 186 -3.21 17.35 4.76
CA ILE A 186 -3.50 17.18 6.18
C ILE A 186 -3.10 15.79 6.67
N THR A 187 -2.73 15.68 7.93
CA THR A 187 -2.38 14.40 8.56
C THR A 187 -3.54 13.81 9.35
N ILE A 188 -3.52 12.49 9.55
CA ILE A 188 -4.50 11.78 10.40
C ILE A 188 -4.49 12.35 11.83
N LYS A 189 -3.30 12.66 12.35
CA LYS A 189 -3.12 13.21 13.69
C LYS A 189 -3.80 14.58 13.82
N GLU A 190 -3.62 15.46 12.84
CA GLU A 190 -4.30 16.76 12.80
C GLU A 190 -5.84 16.61 12.72
N ILE A 191 -6.35 15.64 11.94
CA ILE A 191 -7.79 15.36 11.87
C ILE A 191 -8.34 14.92 13.23
N LEU A 192 -7.64 14.03 13.94
CA LEU A 192 -8.10 13.48 15.21
C LEU A 192 -7.99 14.46 16.38
N GLU A 193 -6.86 15.19 16.49
CA GLU A 193 -6.54 16.06 17.62
C GLU A 193 -7.16 17.45 17.53
N ASN A 194 -7.44 17.95 16.32
CA ASN A 194 -8.00 19.29 16.16
C ASN A 194 -9.51 19.30 16.52
N GLU A 195 -9.87 20.13 17.49
CA GLU A 195 -11.26 20.28 17.98
C GLU A 195 -12.21 20.84 16.92
N LYS A 196 -11.68 21.50 15.88
CA LYS A 196 -12.47 21.99 14.74
C LYS A 196 -13.18 20.85 14.02
N TYR A 197 -12.52 19.71 13.86
CA TYR A 197 -13.05 18.58 13.09
C TYR A 197 -13.94 17.71 13.98
N LYS A 198 -15.25 17.92 13.88
CA LYS A 198 -16.27 17.12 14.56
C LYS A 198 -16.97 16.14 13.63
N GLU A 199 -17.24 16.56 12.40
CA GLU A 199 -17.91 15.74 11.39
C GLU A 199 -16.99 15.66 10.18
N ILE A 200 -16.46 14.47 9.90
CA ILE A 200 -15.40 14.22 8.93
C ILE A 200 -15.94 13.27 7.88
N LEU A 201 -15.83 13.65 6.61
CA LEU A 201 -16.22 12.82 5.47
C LEU A 201 -15.00 12.53 4.61
N PHE A 202 -14.64 11.26 4.51
CA PHE A 202 -13.71 10.74 3.51
C PHE A 202 -14.48 10.24 2.29
N PHE A 203 -14.29 10.88 1.14
CA PHE A 203 -14.97 10.51 -0.11
C PHE A 203 -13.93 10.29 -1.21
N SER A 204 -13.72 9.03 -1.60
CA SER A 204 -12.67 8.64 -2.55
C SER A 204 -13.06 7.31 -3.21
N PRO A 205 -12.39 6.86 -4.30
CA PRO A 205 -12.74 5.60 -4.97
C PRO A 205 -12.63 4.38 -4.03
N PHE A 206 -13.34 3.28 -4.30
CA PHE A 206 -13.32 2.11 -3.39
C PHE A 206 -11.93 1.53 -3.11
N TYR A 207 -10.99 1.58 -4.07
CA TYR A 207 -9.64 1.02 -3.94
C TYR A 207 -8.65 1.93 -3.16
N SER A 208 -9.09 3.11 -2.71
CA SER A 208 -8.23 4.10 -2.04
C SER A 208 -7.75 3.73 -0.62
N GLY A 209 -8.37 2.73 0.01
CA GLY A 209 -7.99 2.28 1.36
C GLY A 209 -8.74 2.96 2.52
N LYS A 210 -9.93 3.52 2.26
CA LYS A 210 -10.78 4.18 3.28
C LYS A 210 -11.05 3.30 4.52
N THR A 211 -11.44 2.04 4.33
CA THR A 211 -11.64 1.09 5.44
C THR A 211 -10.37 0.87 6.26
N THR A 212 -9.22 0.73 5.59
CA THR A 212 -7.91 0.57 6.23
C THR A 212 -7.52 1.82 7.04
N LEU A 213 -7.82 3.01 6.52
CA LEU A 213 -7.66 4.27 7.24
C LEU A 213 -8.51 4.30 8.52
N LEU A 214 -9.79 3.91 8.46
CA LEU A 214 -10.64 3.87 9.66
C LEU A 214 -10.13 2.86 10.70
N LYS A 215 -9.69 1.66 10.27
CA LYS A 215 -9.09 0.66 11.18
C LYS A 215 -7.84 1.20 11.88
N TYR A 216 -7.01 1.95 11.15
CA TYR A 216 -5.83 2.59 11.71
C TYR A 216 -6.20 3.70 12.71
N MET A 217 -7.13 4.58 12.35
CA MET A 217 -7.65 5.64 13.24
C MET A 217 -8.26 5.05 14.51
N TYR A 218 -9.01 3.95 14.39
CA TYR A 218 -9.54 3.21 15.53
C TYR A 218 -8.42 2.76 16.47
N SER A 219 -7.37 2.16 15.91
CA SER A 219 -6.24 1.64 16.68
C SER A 219 -5.45 2.76 17.36
N LEU A 220 -5.27 3.92 16.72
CA LEU A 220 -4.65 5.10 17.34
C LEU A 220 -5.47 5.63 18.53
N LEU A 221 -6.80 5.68 18.40
CA LEU A 221 -7.67 6.13 19.48
C LEU A 221 -7.63 5.16 20.68
N LEU A 222 -7.62 3.85 20.41
CA LEU A 222 -7.45 2.85 21.48
C LEU A 222 -6.13 3.02 22.24
N GLN A 223 -5.04 3.37 21.55
CA GLN A 223 -3.74 3.63 22.20
C GLN A 223 -3.76 4.86 23.12
N GLN A 224 -4.76 5.73 22.97
CA GLN A 224 -4.99 6.92 23.79
C GLN A 224 -6.07 6.69 24.87
N ASP A 225 -6.44 5.43 25.14
CA ASP A 225 -7.56 5.06 26.03
C ASP A 225 -8.92 5.66 25.62
N ILE A 226 -9.08 5.94 24.32
CA ILE A 226 -10.35 6.36 23.71
C ILE A 226 -10.96 5.15 23.01
N TYR A 227 -12.24 4.89 23.26
CA TYR A 227 -12.94 3.69 22.77
C TYR A 227 -13.91 4.06 21.64
N PRO A 228 -13.46 4.20 20.38
CA PRO A 228 -14.33 4.54 19.25
C PRO A 228 -15.29 3.40 18.91
N LEU A 229 -16.45 3.70 18.33
CA LEU A 229 -17.37 2.69 17.81
C LEU A 229 -17.28 2.62 16.29
N TYR A 230 -16.99 1.43 15.75
CA TYR A 230 -16.97 1.16 14.33
C TYR A 230 -18.31 0.61 13.84
N ILE A 231 -18.89 1.16 12.77
CA ILE A 231 -20.17 0.74 12.21
C ILE A 231 -20.02 0.53 10.71
N GLN A 232 -20.31 -0.67 10.21
CA GLN A 232 -20.38 -0.92 8.77
C GLN A 232 -21.74 -0.45 8.23
N GLY A 233 -21.75 0.33 7.16
CA GLY A 233 -22.96 0.90 6.54
C GLY A 233 -24.03 -0.13 6.24
N LYS A 234 -23.66 -1.34 5.78
CA LYS A 234 -24.60 -2.45 5.55
C LYS A 234 -25.47 -2.83 6.76
N ARG A 235 -25.01 -2.59 7.99
CA ARG A 235 -25.78 -2.90 9.23
C ARG A 235 -26.93 -1.94 9.45
N ILE A 236 -26.84 -0.74 8.90
CA ILE A 236 -27.82 0.34 9.09
C ILE A 236 -28.68 0.58 7.84
N VAL A 237 -28.61 -0.33 6.86
CA VAL A 237 -29.47 -0.31 5.67
C VAL A 237 -30.92 -0.60 6.06
N LYS A 238 -31.83 0.32 5.70
CA LYS A 238 -33.30 0.19 5.86
C LYS A 238 -33.81 -0.12 7.28
N THR A 239 -32.97 -0.03 8.32
CA THR A 239 -33.41 -0.16 9.71
C THR A 239 -34.01 1.15 10.24
N LYS A 240 -34.90 1.05 11.22
CA LYS A 240 -35.42 2.17 12.02
C LYS A 240 -34.98 2.09 13.48
N TYR A 241 -34.32 1.00 13.88
CA TYR A 241 -33.91 0.70 15.25
C TYR A 241 -32.42 1.00 15.45
N PHE A 242 -32.02 2.26 15.23
CA PHE A 242 -30.61 2.65 15.24
C PHE A 242 -29.91 2.38 16.57
N GLU A 243 -30.56 2.65 17.71
CA GLU A 243 -29.99 2.44 19.04
C GLU A 243 -29.67 0.95 19.30
N GLU A 244 -30.54 0.04 18.86
CA GLU A 244 -30.33 -1.41 19.03
C GLU A 244 -29.13 -1.89 18.20
N GLU A 245 -28.98 -1.41 16.96
CA GLU A 245 -27.84 -1.75 16.12
C GLU A 245 -26.53 -1.16 16.65
N ILE A 246 -26.55 0.07 17.17
CA ILE A 246 -25.40 0.70 17.82
C ILE A 246 -24.97 -0.09 19.06
N ARG A 247 -25.92 -0.53 19.90
CA ARG A 247 -25.65 -1.36 21.08
C ARG A 247 -25.05 -2.71 20.69
N LYS A 248 -25.58 -3.38 19.67
CA LYS A 248 -24.99 -4.63 19.14
C LYS A 248 -23.56 -4.41 18.65
N CYS A 249 -23.31 -3.34 17.90
CA CYS A 249 -21.97 -3.01 17.43
C CYS A 249 -21.01 -2.80 18.61
N PHE A 250 -21.45 -2.15 19.69
CA PHE A 250 -20.65 -1.97 20.89
C PHE A 250 -20.33 -3.30 21.58
N GLU A 251 -21.34 -4.16 21.80
CA GLU A 251 -21.16 -5.47 22.47
C GLU A 251 -20.24 -6.42 21.69
N GLU A 252 -20.21 -6.31 20.36
CA GLU A 252 -19.26 -7.06 19.53
C GLU A 252 -17.82 -6.55 19.62
N GLN A 253 -17.65 -5.25 19.88
CA GLN A 253 -16.35 -4.57 19.89
C GLN A 253 -15.71 -4.52 21.28
N TYR A 254 -16.53 -4.45 22.33
CA TYR A 254 -16.09 -4.15 23.68
C TYR A 254 -16.73 -5.07 24.71
N ASN A 255 -15.96 -5.37 25.76
CA ASN A 255 -16.50 -5.76 27.06
C ASN A 255 -16.58 -4.50 27.92
N GLY A 256 -17.78 -4.16 28.39
CA GLY A 256 -18.01 -2.99 29.24
C GLY A 256 -19.49 -2.63 29.27
N ASP A 257 -19.82 -1.56 29.99
CA ASP A 257 -21.18 -1.02 30.01
C ASP A 257 -21.40 0.03 28.90
N PHE A 258 -22.47 -0.16 28.12
CA PHE A 258 -22.78 0.71 26.97
C PHE A 258 -23.13 2.13 27.40
N ASP A 259 -23.87 2.30 28.49
CA ASP A 259 -24.29 3.63 28.95
C ASP A 259 -23.10 4.40 29.54
N THR A 260 -22.15 3.71 30.17
CA THR A 260 -20.85 4.25 30.58
C THR A 260 -20.06 4.73 29.36
N TRP A 261 -19.96 3.92 28.31
CA TRP A 261 -19.30 4.31 27.05
C TRP A 261 -19.97 5.54 26.40
N LYS A 262 -21.30 5.53 26.31
CA LYS A 262 -22.10 6.61 25.71
C LYS A 262 -21.92 7.95 26.43
N ASN A 263 -21.68 7.91 27.75
CA ASN A 263 -21.46 9.08 28.59
C ASN A 263 -19.97 9.44 28.78
N SER A 264 -19.07 8.84 28.00
CA SER A 264 -17.64 9.17 28.04
C SER A 264 -17.36 10.62 27.64
N GLN A 265 -16.17 11.12 27.99
CA GLN A 265 -15.81 12.51 27.75
C GLN A 265 -15.80 12.87 26.26
N ILE A 266 -15.36 11.97 25.37
CA ILE A 266 -15.40 12.15 23.92
C ILE A 266 -15.77 10.83 23.28
N THR A 267 -16.77 10.85 22.39
CA THR A 267 -17.28 9.66 21.70
C THR A 267 -16.97 9.75 20.22
N TYR A 268 -16.15 8.84 19.72
CA TYR A 268 -15.88 8.70 18.28
C TYR A 268 -16.78 7.63 17.67
N ILE A 269 -17.46 7.95 16.57
CA ILE A 269 -18.24 7.02 15.77
C ILE A 269 -17.68 7.00 14.35
N LEU A 270 -17.10 5.87 13.96
CA LEU A 270 -16.51 5.60 12.65
C LEU A 270 -17.51 4.79 11.82
N ILE A 271 -18.03 5.36 10.75
CA ILE A 271 -19.01 4.73 9.86
C ILE A 271 -18.32 4.41 8.53
N ASP A 272 -18.06 3.12 8.31
CA ASP A 272 -17.43 2.63 7.09
C ASP A 272 -18.48 2.32 6.02
N ASP A 273 -18.17 2.59 4.76
CA ASP A 273 -18.98 2.19 3.59
C ASP A 273 -20.45 2.70 3.61
N TYR A 274 -20.62 4.02 3.83
CA TYR A 274 -21.93 4.66 3.78
C TYR A 274 -22.39 4.89 2.34
N HIS A 275 -23.64 4.55 2.01
CA HIS A 275 -24.19 4.50 0.66
C HIS A 275 -25.71 4.78 0.65
N HIS A 276 -26.29 5.03 -0.53
CA HIS A 276 -27.68 5.52 -0.73
C HIS A 276 -28.81 4.63 -0.17
N SER A 277 -28.53 3.37 0.19
CA SER A 277 -29.54 2.48 0.79
C SER A 277 -29.70 2.65 2.31
N ILE A 278 -28.83 3.44 2.94
CA ILE A 278 -28.92 3.80 4.36
C ILE A 278 -29.99 4.88 4.54
N ASN A 279 -30.72 4.82 5.66
CA ASN A 279 -31.76 5.78 5.96
C ASN A 279 -31.17 7.17 6.28
N ASP A 280 -31.62 8.20 5.55
CA ASP A 280 -31.13 9.58 5.65
C ASP A 280 -31.15 10.17 7.07
N ASN A 281 -32.04 9.67 7.93
CA ASN A 281 -32.17 10.15 9.31
C ASN A 281 -31.08 9.63 10.26
N PHE A 282 -30.19 8.74 9.82
CA PHE A 282 -29.21 8.12 10.72
C PHE A 282 -28.20 9.12 11.30
N ILE A 283 -27.67 10.01 10.46
CA ILE A 283 -26.73 11.05 10.91
C ILE A 283 -27.42 12.01 11.89
N ASP A 284 -28.65 12.43 11.58
CA ASP A 284 -29.43 13.28 12.47
C ASP A 284 -29.78 12.57 13.79
N PHE A 285 -30.04 11.26 13.75
CA PHE A 285 -30.21 10.45 14.94
C PHE A 285 -28.96 10.47 15.82
N LEU A 286 -27.75 10.33 15.26
CA LEU A 286 -26.50 10.41 16.03
C LEU A 286 -26.32 11.79 16.67
N ARG A 287 -26.51 12.86 15.90
CA ARG A 287 -26.45 14.24 16.40
C ARG A 287 -27.42 14.48 17.56
N ASN A 288 -28.63 13.96 17.48
CA ASN A 288 -29.65 14.20 18.49
C ASN A 288 -29.44 13.36 19.77
N ASN A 289 -28.88 12.15 19.66
CA ASN A 289 -28.83 11.20 20.79
C ASN A 289 -27.44 11.04 21.43
N TYR A 290 -26.38 11.48 20.75
CA TYR A 290 -24.98 11.27 21.17
C TYR A 290 -24.18 12.57 21.30
N ASN A 291 -24.74 13.73 20.94
CA ASN A 291 -24.07 15.02 21.04
C ASN A 291 -24.15 15.67 22.45
N ASN A 292 -24.35 14.89 23.51
CA ASN A 292 -24.35 15.42 24.87
C ASN A 292 -23.00 16.13 25.13
N ASN A 293 -23.06 17.40 25.56
CA ASN A 293 -21.91 18.27 25.79
C ASN A 293 -21.02 18.59 24.56
N ASN A 294 -21.50 18.41 23.34
CA ASN A 294 -20.77 18.76 22.11
C ASN A 294 -19.50 17.91 21.85
N ASN A 295 -19.50 16.68 22.39
CA ASN A 295 -18.34 15.79 22.51
C ASN A 295 -18.34 14.60 21.54
N ILE A 296 -19.21 14.59 20.55
CA ILE A 296 -19.24 13.55 19.51
C ILE A 296 -18.32 13.92 18.34
N LYS A 297 -17.55 12.95 17.86
CA LYS A 297 -16.86 13.02 16.57
C LYS A 297 -17.37 11.93 15.64
N ILE A 298 -17.94 12.33 14.51
CA ILE A 298 -18.50 11.43 13.50
C ILE A 298 -17.55 11.41 12.31
N ILE A 299 -17.08 10.23 11.93
CA ILE A 299 -16.19 10.04 10.79
C ILE A 299 -16.88 9.06 9.84
N VAL A 300 -17.15 9.50 8.62
CA VAL A 300 -17.87 8.71 7.62
C VAL A 300 -16.97 8.51 6.41
N THR A 301 -17.00 7.31 5.84
CA THR A 301 -16.46 7.07 4.50
C THR A 301 -17.59 6.83 3.51
N ILE A 302 -17.56 7.52 2.38
CA ILE A 302 -18.49 7.33 1.25
C ILE A 302 -17.65 7.06 0.00
N GLU A 303 -18.15 6.24 -0.92
CA GLU A 303 -17.55 6.14 -2.25
C GLU A 303 -17.75 7.46 -3.02
N GLN A 304 -16.73 7.90 -3.76
CA GLN A 304 -16.77 9.20 -4.44
C GLN A 304 -17.97 9.34 -5.39
N GLU A 305 -18.28 8.29 -6.14
CA GLU A 305 -19.43 8.24 -7.05
C GLU A 305 -20.75 8.31 -6.29
N GLU A 306 -20.91 7.49 -5.25
CA GLU A 306 -22.09 7.54 -4.35
C GLU A 306 -22.29 8.94 -3.75
N TYR A 307 -21.21 9.59 -3.31
CA TYR A 307 -21.27 10.94 -2.79
C TYR A 307 -21.79 11.92 -3.84
N PHE A 308 -21.21 11.92 -5.04
CA PHE A 308 -21.61 12.86 -6.08
C PHE A 308 -23.01 12.59 -6.63
N SER A 309 -23.42 11.32 -6.75
CA SER A 309 -24.73 10.94 -7.27
C SER A 309 -25.86 11.13 -6.28
N PHE A 310 -25.62 10.89 -4.99
CA PHE A 310 -26.69 10.84 -3.99
C PHE A 310 -26.55 11.85 -2.86
N PHE A 311 -25.35 12.22 -2.41
CA PHE A 311 -25.19 12.93 -1.13
C PHE A 311 -24.63 14.35 -1.23
N LYS A 312 -24.13 14.77 -2.39
CA LYS A 312 -23.47 16.07 -2.60
C LYS A 312 -24.34 17.24 -2.14
N ASP A 313 -25.63 17.17 -2.43
CA ASP A 313 -26.61 18.22 -2.15
C ASP A 313 -27.46 17.92 -0.91
N PHE A 314 -27.15 16.86 -0.15
CA PHE A 314 -27.91 16.49 1.04
C PHE A 314 -27.58 17.41 2.22
N PRO A 315 -28.57 18.07 2.86
CA PRO A 315 -28.34 19.00 3.95
C PRO A 315 -27.56 18.40 5.12
N GLN A 316 -27.74 17.12 5.41
CA GLN A 316 -27.06 16.44 6.51
C GLN A 316 -25.54 16.42 6.34
N PHE A 317 -25.03 16.42 5.10
CA PHE A 317 -23.60 16.40 4.81
C PHE A 317 -22.98 17.79 4.65
N SER A 318 -23.78 18.86 4.73
CA SER A 318 -23.30 20.24 4.54
C SER A 318 -22.32 20.70 5.63
N THR A 319 -22.41 20.12 6.83
CA THR A 319 -21.59 20.43 8.01
C THR A 319 -20.29 19.62 8.08
N PHE A 320 -20.13 18.61 7.23
CA PHE A 320 -18.96 17.75 7.23
C PHE A 320 -17.75 18.45 6.61
N ASP A 321 -16.62 18.42 7.31
CA ASP A 321 -15.32 18.68 6.72
C ASP A 321 -14.96 17.51 5.79
N ARG A 322 -14.65 17.85 4.55
CA ARG A 322 -14.49 16.90 3.46
C ARG A 322 -13.02 16.70 3.15
N PHE A 323 -12.63 15.42 3.08
CA PHE A 323 -11.28 14.99 2.79
C PHE A 323 -11.28 13.92 1.71
N GLU A 324 -10.28 14.01 0.84
CA GLU A 324 -10.04 13.07 -0.23
C GLU A 324 -8.71 12.34 0.04
N LEU A 325 -8.72 11.01 -0.10
CA LEU A 325 -7.50 10.21 -0.19
C LEU A 325 -7.03 10.28 -1.64
N ARG A 326 -5.87 10.86 -1.86
CA ARG A 326 -5.22 10.92 -3.18
C ARG A 326 -4.33 9.71 -3.42
N PRO A 327 -4.04 9.39 -4.71
CA PRO A 327 -3.06 8.37 -5.05
C PRO A 327 -1.71 8.60 -4.35
N PHE A 328 -0.96 7.52 -4.12
CA PHE A 328 0.38 7.61 -3.56
C PHE A 328 1.33 8.35 -4.52
N GLY A 329 2.19 9.17 -3.92
CA GLY A 329 3.41 9.64 -4.55
C GLY A 329 4.47 8.54 -4.58
N ARG A 330 5.62 8.88 -5.15
CA ARG A 330 6.82 8.06 -5.24
C ARG A 330 7.34 7.66 -3.86
N GLU A 331 7.23 8.54 -2.87
CA GLU A 331 7.68 8.25 -1.51
C GLU A 331 6.85 7.12 -0.86
N GLN A 332 5.52 7.23 -0.88
CA GLN A 332 4.64 6.20 -0.31
C GLN A 332 4.67 4.89 -1.10
N GLN A 333 4.79 4.97 -2.43
CA GLN A 333 4.95 3.79 -3.27
C GLN A 333 6.23 3.02 -2.91
N GLU A 334 7.35 3.71 -2.71
CA GLU A 334 8.57 3.05 -2.26
C GLU A 334 8.40 2.44 -0.86
N GLU A 335 7.74 3.15 0.06
CA GLU A 335 7.50 2.65 1.41
C GLU A 335 6.72 1.33 1.42
N ILE A 336 5.61 1.24 0.66
CA ILE A 336 4.79 0.02 0.62
C ILE A 336 5.54 -1.14 -0.06
N ILE A 337 6.35 -0.87 -1.08
CA ILE A 337 7.20 -1.87 -1.73
C ILE A 337 8.25 -2.40 -0.76
N LYS A 338 8.94 -1.53 -0.02
CA LYS A 338 9.94 -1.93 0.99
C LYS A 338 9.30 -2.81 2.04
N LYS A 339 8.16 -2.38 2.59
CA LYS A 339 7.39 -3.16 3.56
C LYS A 339 7.06 -4.55 3.03
N TRP A 340 6.55 -4.65 1.80
CA TRP A 340 6.26 -5.93 1.15
C TRP A 340 7.50 -6.82 0.96
N LEU A 341 8.60 -6.28 0.43
CA LEU A 341 9.82 -7.05 0.18
C LEU A 341 10.47 -7.55 1.48
N LEU A 342 10.38 -6.78 2.56
CA LEU A 342 10.87 -7.18 3.88
C LEU A 342 10.03 -8.30 4.53
N LEU A 343 8.81 -8.56 4.05
CA LEU A 343 8.05 -9.75 4.47
C LEU A 343 8.64 -11.04 3.89
N LYS A 344 9.44 -10.97 2.82
CA LYS A 344 10.05 -12.15 2.20
C LYS A 344 11.29 -12.63 2.91
N ASP A 345 12.12 -11.73 3.41
CA ASP A 345 13.42 -12.05 3.99
C ASP A 345 13.70 -11.13 5.19
N ASN A 346 14.02 -11.71 6.33
CA ASN A 346 14.34 -10.94 7.54
C ASN A 346 15.71 -10.26 7.45
N ASN A 347 16.55 -10.66 6.47
CA ASN A 347 17.82 -10.01 6.19
C ASN A 347 17.65 -9.02 5.03
N VAL A 348 18.26 -7.84 5.15
CA VAL A 348 18.36 -6.87 4.05
C VAL A 348 19.57 -7.27 3.19
N PRO A 349 19.38 -7.89 2.01
CA PRO A 349 20.51 -8.23 1.15
C PRO A 349 21.16 -6.95 0.59
N ILE A 350 22.43 -7.05 0.16
CA ILE A 350 23.18 -5.91 -0.41
C ILE A 350 22.44 -5.30 -1.62
N ASP A 351 21.67 -6.11 -2.36
CA ASP A 351 20.89 -5.71 -3.52
C ASP A 351 19.46 -5.24 -3.18
N PHE A 352 19.12 -5.00 -1.91
CA PHE A 352 17.75 -4.68 -1.49
C PHE A 352 17.15 -3.49 -2.24
N TYR A 353 17.88 -2.36 -2.30
CA TYR A 353 17.40 -1.17 -3.03
C TYR A 353 17.36 -1.38 -4.54
N ASN A 354 18.22 -2.24 -5.09
CA ASN A 354 18.11 -2.64 -6.49
C ASN A 354 16.79 -3.37 -6.75
N LYS A 355 16.40 -4.29 -5.85
CA LYS A 355 15.09 -4.98 -5.92
C LYS A 355 13.91 -4.04 -5.76
N VAL A 356 14.04 -3.04 -4.89
CA VAL A 356 13.04 -1.96 -4.75
C VAL A 356 12.88 -1.23 -6.09
N ASP A 357 13.96 -0.79 -6.71
CA ASP A 357 13.92 -0.06 -7.99
C ASP A 357 13.32 -0.91 -9.13
N ILE A 358 13.70 -2.19 -9.20
CA ILE A 358 13.15 -3.14 -10.18
C ILE A 358 11.65 -3.33 -9.97
N THR A 359 11.23 -3.57 -8.73
CA THR A 359 9.82 -3.77 -8.38
C THR A 359 9.00 -2.50 -8.64
N GLU A 360 9.52 -1.33 -8.27
CA GLU A 360 8.88 -0.04 -8.49
C GLU A 360 8.67 0.22 -9.98
N LYS A 361 9.70 0.00 -10.80
CA LYS A 361 9.58 0.17 -12.25
C LYS A 361 8.61 -0.85 -12.87
N HIS A 362 8.58 -2.11 -12.42
CA HIS A 362 7.55 -3.07 -12.86
C HIS A 362 6.12 -2.59 -12.53
N ILE A 363 5.91 -2.09 -11.31
CA ILE A 363 4.62 -1.49 -10.92
C ILE A 363 4.32 -0.28 -11.81
N ASN A 364 5.31 0.59 -12.03
CA ASN A 364 5.14 1.79 -12.84
C ASN A 364 4.85 1.47 -14.30
N GLU A 365 5.37 0.39 -14.87
CA GLU A 365 5.02 -0.04 -16.24
C GLU A 365 3.55 -0.49 -16.34
N ILE A 366 2.97 -1.05 -15.27
CA ILE A 366 1.54 -1.45 -15.19
C ILE A 366 0.65 -0.22 -14.90
N VAL A 367 1.17 0.69 -14.08
CA VAL A 367 0.45 1.84 -13.52
C VAL A 367 0.73 3.13 -14.33
N SER A 368 1.55 3.08 -15.39
CA SER A 368 2.03 4.31 -16.04
C SER A 368 0.90 5.10 -16.69
N SER A 369 0.92 6.41 -16.47
CA SER A 369 -0.19 7.36 -16.61
C SER A 369 -1.31 7.13 -15.58
N GLN A 370 -1.59 8.15 -14.78
CA GLN A 370 -2.65 8.20 -13.76
C GLN A 370 -4.08 7.91 -14.30
N ILE A 371 -4.20 7.62 -15.60
CA ILE A 371 -5.44 7.45 -16.35
C ILE A 371 -6.01 6.03 -16.18
N ILE A 372 -5.17 5.00 -16.09
CA ILE A 372 -5.66 3.61 -16.18
C ILE A 372 -5.82 2.92 -14.83
N LEU A 373 -4.79 2.95 -13.99
CA LEU A 373 -4.85 2.35 -12.66
C LEU A 373 -4.14 3.26 -11.67
N PRO A 374 -4.85 4.05 -10.85
CA PRO A 374 -4.21 4.97 -9.92
C PRO A 374 -3.37 4.24 -8.85
N ARG A 375 -2.33 4.92 -8.35
CA ARG A 375 -1.36 4.44 -7.32
C ARG A 375 -1.97 4.35 -5.92
N TYR A 376 -3.15 3.76 -5.79
CA TYR A 376 -3.72 3.50 -4.47
C TYR A 376 -3.10 2.23 -3.85
N PRO A 377 -3.05 2.13 -2.51
CA PRO A 377 -2.41 1.01 -1.81
C PRO A 377 -2.92 -0.36 -2.28
N THR A 378 -4.24 -0.49 -2.47
CA THR A 378 -4.88 -1.74 -2.90
C THR A 378 -4.34 -2.22 -4.26
N ASN A 379 -4.19 -1.31 -5.22
CA ASN A 379 -3.72 -1.63 -6.56
C ASN A 379 -2.25 -2.06 -6.53
N ILE A 380 -1.42 -1.35 -5.76
CA ILE A 380 0.00 -1.68 -5.60
C ILE A 380 0.16 -3.06 -4.95
N LEU A 381 -0.59 -3.35 -3.87
CA LEU A 381 -0.54 -4.65 -3.20
C LEU A 381 -1.04 -5.80 -4.08
N LEU A 382 -2.06 -5.57 -4.91
CA LEU A 382 -2.54 -6.58 -5.88
C LEU A 382 -1.48 -6.92 -6.91
N ILE A 383 -0.77 -5.90 -7.43
CA ILE A 383 0.34 -6.09 -8.37
C ILE A 383 1.49 -6.85 -7.69
N LEU A 384 1.88 -6.44 -6.48
CA LEU A 384 2.94 -7.09 -5.71
C LEU A 384 2.62 -8.58 -5.45
N GLN A 385 1.40 -8.88 -5.01
CA GLN A 385 0.93 -10.25 -4.83
C GLN A 385 0.96 -11.04 -6.14
N ALA A 386 0.54 -10.43 -7.25
CA ALA A 386 0.53 -11.10 -8.56
C ALA A 386 1.93 -11.37 -9.12
N ILE A 387 2.89 -10.47 -8.88
CA ILE A 387 4.31 -10.69 -9.22
C ILE A 387 4.87 -11.87 -8.44
N ASP A 388 4.44 -12.05 -7.19
CA ASP A 388 4.94 -13.09 -6.28
C ASP A 388 4.27 -14.45 -6.47
N SER A 389 3.01 -14.47 -6.88
CA SER A 389 2.26 -15.71 -7.14
C SER A 389 2.61 -16.37 -8.47
N LYS A 390 3.72 -15.98 -9.10
CA LYS A 390 4.29 -16.65 -10.28
C LYS A 390 4.59 -18.13 -9.97
N ASN A 391 3.65 -19.00 -10.31
CA ASN A 391 3.88 -20.43 -10.45
C ASN A 391 4.23 -20.75 -11.92
N ASN A 392 5.06 -21.77 -12.13
CA ASN A 392 5.68 -22.19 -13.40
C ASN A 392 4.72 -22.61 -14.55
N ASP A 393 3.40 -22.47 -14.40
CA ASP A 393 2.38 -23.05 -15.30
C ASP A 393 1.56 -22.04 -16.11
N MET A 394 1.99 -20.78 -16.25
CA MET A 394 1.21 -19.79 -17.00
C MET A 394 1.68 -19.58 -18.44
N GLN A 395 0.75 -19.79 -19.38
CA GLN A 395 0.87 -19.40 -20.79
C GLN A 395 0.83 -17.87 -21.01
N ILE A 396 0.51 -17.10 -19.96
CA ILE A 396 0.37 -15.64 -19.97
C ILE A 396 1.61 -15.01 -19.31
N THR A 397 2.05 -13.85 -19.80
CA THR A 397 3.14 -13.06 -19.22
C THR A 397 2.81 -12.56 -17.81
N SER A 398 3.84 -12.15 -17.05
CA SER A 398 3.65 -11.69 -15.67
C SER A 398 2.78 -10.45 -15.53
N TYR A 399 2.75 -9.61 -16.56
CA TYR A 399 1.95 -8.38 -16.60
C TYR A 399 0.49 -8.67 -16.97
N GLY A 400 0.26 -9.51 -17.98
CA GLY A 400 -1.09 -10.00 -18.30
C GLY A 400 -1.75 -10.67 -17.10
N TYR A 401 -0.97 -11.42 -16.30
CA TYR A 401 -1.46 -11.99 -15.05
C TYR A 401 -1.84 -10.93 -13.99
N CYS A 402 -1.06 -9.84 -13.85
CA CYS A 402 -1.39 -8.76 -12.92
C CYS A 402 -2.73 -8.09 -13.27
N TYR A 403 -2.95 -7.74 -14.54
CA TYR A 403 -4.23 -7.19 -14.99
C TYR A 403 -5.37 -8.19 -14.85
N PHE A 404 -5.12 -9.46 -15.17
CA PHE A 404 -6.11 -10.50 -14.97
C PHE A 404 -6.51 -10.68 -13.50
N ALA A 405 -5.55 -10.61 -12.57
CA ALA A 405 -5.82 -10.66 -11.13
C ALA A 405 -6.67 -9.46 -10.67
N LEU A 406 -6.43 -8.27 -11.22
CA LEU A 406 -7.28 -7.10 -11.01
C LEU A 406 -8.70 -7.38 -11.53
N ILE A 407 -8.86 -7.80 -12.79
CA ILE A 407 -10.17 -8.12 -13.38
C ILE A 407 -10.90 -9.20 -12.58
N LEU A 408 -10.20 -10.24 -12.15
CA LEU A 408 -10.75 -11.31 -11.33
C LEU A 408 -11.27 -10.79 -9.98
N ASN A 409 -10.61 -9.80 -9.39
CA ASN A 409 -11.09 -9.12 -8.18
C ASN A 409 -12.42 -8.39 -8.43
N TYR A 410 -12.53 -7.65 -9.54
CA TYR A 410 -13.81 -7.02 -9.94
C TYR A 410 -14.92 -8.06 -10.13
N LEU A 411 -14.65 -9.16 -10.86
CA LEU A 411 -15.63 -10.24 -11.06
C LEU A 411 -16.07 -10.88 -9.74
N THR A 412 -15.10 -11.20 -8.88
CA THR A 412 -15.33 -11.84 -7.57
C THR A 412 -16.15 -10.96 -6.66
N LYS A 413 -15.88 -9.63 -6.63
CA LYS A 413 -16.64 -8.66 -5.84
C LYS A 413 -18.09 -8.50 -6.31
N ASN A 414 -18.36 -8.65 -7.60
CA ASN A 414 -19.73 -8.75 -8.12
C ASN A 414 -20.39 -10.12 -7.87
N GLY A 415 -19.78 -10.97 -7.04
CA GLY A 415 -20.28 -12.30 -6.69
C GLY A 415 -20.10 -13.35 -7.79
N ILE A 416 -19.32 -13.09 -8.84
CA ILE A 416 -18.99 -14.05 -9.90
C ILE A 416 -17.77 -14.86 -9.44
N THR A 417 -18.04 -15.88 -8.62
CA THR A 417 -17.02 -16.72 -7.98
C THR A 417 -16.89 -18.11 -8.59
N GLN A 418 -17.91 -18.56 -9.31
CA GLN A 418 -17.91 -19.86 -9.97
C GLN A 418 -17.03 -19.84 -11.22
N GLU A 419 -16.22 -20.88 -11.41
CA GLU A 419 -15.29 -21.01 -12.54
C GLU A 419 -16.00 -20.90 -13.89
N SER A 420 -17.14 -21.57 -14.06
CA SER A 420 -17.98 -21.46 -15.26
C SER A 420 -18.51 -20.04 -15.50
N GLY A 421 -18.76 -19.29 -14.41
CA GLY A 421 -19.21 -17.90 -14.49
C GLY A 421 -18.07 -16.95 -14.89
N ILE A 422 -16.86 -17.20 -14.39
CA ILE A 422 -15.65 -16.46 -14.77
C ILE A 422 -15.34 -16.68 -16.24
N ASP A 423 -15.31 -17.93 -16.70
CA ASP A 423 -15.06 -18.29 -18.11
C ASP A 423 -16.09 -17.63 -19.05
N SER A 424 -17.39 -17.74 -18.73
CA SER A 424 -18.46 -17.11 -19.51
C SER A 424 -18.32 -15.59 -19.57
N SER A 425 -17.91 -14.96 -18.45
CA SER A 425 -17.67 -13.51 -18.39
C SER A 425 -16.48 -13.11 -19.26
N ILE A 426 -15.38 -13.86 -19.18
CA ILE A 426 -14.18 -13.62 -19.98
C ILE A 426 -14.49 -13.69 -21.47
N ASN A 427 -15.23 -14.71 -21.92
CA ASN A 427 -15.59 -14.84 -23.33
C ASN A 427 -16.51 -13.69 -23.79
N PHE A 428 -17.52 -13.36 -22.98
CA PHE A 428 -18.46 -12.27 -23.29
C PHE A 428 -17.75 -10.92 -23.40
N LEU A 429 -16.90 -10.57 -22.44
CA LEU A 429 -16.17 -9.31 -22.43
C LEU A 429 -15.16 -9.24 -23.60
N SER A 430 -14.56 -10.38 -23.97
CA SER A 430 -13.68 -10.48 -25.16
C SER A 430 -14.45 -10.17 -26.45
N GLU A 431 -15.56 -10.87 -26.72
CA GLU A 431 -16.37 -10.64 -27.92
C GLU A 431 -17.00 -9.24 -27.95
N LEU A 432 -17.42 -8.70 -26.79
CA LEU A 432 -17.93 -7.34 -26.69
C LEU A 432 -16.85 -6.31 -27.03
N SER A 433 -15.64 -6.47 -26.49
CA SER A 433 -14.54 -5.55 -26.76
C SER A 433 -14.21 -5.47 -28.26
N TYR A 434 -14.24 -6.61 -28.96
CA TYR A 434 -14.05 -6.66 -30.41
C TYR A 434 -15.22 -6.04 -31.18
N ASN A 435 -16.46 -6.22 -30.71
CA ASN A 435 -17.62 -5.59 -31.32
C ASN A 435 -17.57 -4.05 -31.19
N ILE A 436 -17.15 -3.54 -30.03
CA ILE A 436 -16.90 -2.11 -29.81
C ILE A 436 -15.78 -1.61 -30.72
N PHE A 437 -14.66 -2.33 -30.82
CA PHE A 437 -13.53 -1.95 -31.68
C PHE A 437 -13.93 -1.81 -33.15
N ASN A 438 -14.76 -2.73 -33.65
CA ASN A 438 -15.27 -2.67 -35.03
C ASN A 438 -16.34 -1.60 -35.24
N CYS A 439 -16.95 -1.11 -34.16
CA CYS A 439 -17.88 0.00 -34.21
C CYS A 439 -17.08 1.30 -34.37
N LYS A 440 -16.97 1.80 -35.60
CA LYS A 440 -16.24 3.03 -35.95
C LYS A 440 -16.93 4.32 -35.46
N GLU A 441 -17.96 4.20 -34.64
CA GLU A 441 -18.78 5.28 -34.09
C GLU A 441 -19.05 5.06 -32.60
N THR A 442 -19.67 6.02 -31.92
CA THR A 442 -19.99 5.90 -30.49
C THR A 442 -20.84 4.66 -30.22
N TYR A 443 -20.37 3.79 -29.32
CA TYR A 443 -21.07 2.56 -29.00
C TYR A 443 -22.31 2.83 -28.14
N THR A 444 -23.50 2.58 -28.70
CA THR A 444 -24.79 2.92 -28.07
C THR A 444 -25.44 1.72 -27.39
N GLN A 445 -26.42 1.97 -26.52
CA GLN A 445 -27.28 0.92 -25.97
C GLN A 445 -27.97 0.08 -27.05
N GLN A 446 -28.25 0.64 -28.23
CA GLN A 446 -28.84 -0.13 -29.33
C GLN A 446 -27.83 -1.11 -29.94
N HIS A 447 -26.58 -0.68 -30.13
CA HIS A 447 -25.48 -1.56 -30.55
C HIS A 447 -25.31 -2.70 -29.54
N TYR A 448 -25.27 -2.37 -28.25
CA TYR A 448 -25.15 -3.37 -27.19
C TYR A 448 -26.32 -4.36 -27.15
N LYS A 449 -27.57 -3.91 -27.34
CA LYS A 449 -28.75 -4.80 -27.42
C LYS A 449 -28.67 -5.75 -28.60
N ASN A 450 -28.22 -5.28 -29.76
CA ASN A 450 -28.05 -6.11 -30.95
C ASN A 450 -26.95 -7.15 -30.73
N PHE A 451 -25.79 -6.73 -30.21
CA PHE A 451 -24.70 -7.62 -29.84
C PHE A 451 -25.13 -8.71 -28.87
N LYS A 452 -25.88 -8.39 -27.80
CA LYS A 452 -26.36 -9.39 -26.84
C LYS A 452 -27.24 -10.47 -27.48
N LYS A 453 -28.04 -10.12 -28.50
CA LYS A 453 -28.85 -11.10 -29.24
C LYS A 453 -27.94 -12.02 -30.06
N GLU A 454 -27.06 -11.43 -30.87
CA GLU A 454 -26.13 -12.17 -31.73
C GLU A 454 -25.16 -13.06 -30.93
N TYR A 455 -24.72 -12.60 -29.75
CA TYR A 455 -23.85 -13.37 -28.86
C TYR A 455 -24.58 -14.61 -28.32
N LYS A 456 -25.83 -14.45 -27.84
CA LYS A 456 -26.64 -15.56 -27.30
C LYS A 456 -26.99 -16.62 -28.35
N ASP A 457 -27.00 -16.25 -29.63
CA ASP A 457 -27.18 -17.21 -30.73
C ASP A 457 -25.94 -18.12 -30.94
N LYS A 458 -24.76 -17.68 -30.49
CA LYS A 458 -23.48 -18.37 -30.70
C LYS A 458 -22.88 -18.98 -29.43
N PHE A 459 -23.11 -18.38 -28.28
CA PHE A 459 -22.46 -18.71 -27.01
C PHE A 459 -23.46 -18.78 -25.85
N VAL A 460 -23.10 -19.52 -24.81
CA VAL A 460 -23.91 -19.68 -23.59
C VAL A 460 -23.48 -18.66 -22.53
N ILE A 461 -24.43 -17.92 -21.97
CA ILE A 461 -24.23 -17.06 -20.81
C ILE A 461 -25.53 -16.91 -20.01
N GLN A 462 -25.43 -16.95 -18.67
CA GLN A 462 -26.58 -16.77 -17.79
C GLN A 462 -26.92 -15.27 -17.62
N ASP A 463 -28.21 -14.94 -17.58
CA ASP A 463 -28.68 -13.56 -17.37
C ASP A 463 -28.24 -12.99 -16.01
N SER A 464 -28.09 -13.84 -14.99
CA SER A 464 -27.56 -13.44 -13.69
C SER A 464 -26.13 -12.90 -13.77
N ILE A 465 -25.29 -13.45 -14.66
CA ILE A 465 -23.93 -12.98 -14.90
C ILE A 465 -23.97 -11.65 -15.64
N LEU A 466 -24.76 -11.54 -16.71
CA LEU A 466 -24.91 -10.29 -17.47
C LEU A 466 -25.36 -9.14 -16.55
N ASN A 467 -26.37 -9.37 -15.71
CA ASN A 467 -26.85 -8.35 -14.77
C ASN A 467 -25.75 -7.92 -13.79
N ARG A 468 -24.88 -8.83 -13.34
CA ARG A 468 -23.75 -8.50 -12.45
C ARG A 468 -22.66 -7.70 -13.16
N LEU A 469 -22.41 -7.97 -14.45
CA LEU A 469 -21.47 -7.17 -15.25
C LEU A 469 -21.99 -5.74 -15.50
N GLU A 470 -23.30 -5.58 -15.65
CA GLU A 470 -23.98 -4.31 -15.99
C GLU A 470 -24.37 -3.46 -14.77
N SER A 471 -24.68 -4.09 -13.63
CA SER A 471 -25.38 -3.42 -12.51
C SER A 471 -25.00 -3.94 -11.12
N GLY A 472 -23.87 -4.63 -11.00
CA GLY A 472 -23.34 -4.98 -9.68
C GLY A 472 -22.82 -3.77 -8.92
N ASP A 473 -22.49 -3.95 -7.63
CA ASP A 473 -21.91 -2.89 -6.80
C ASP A 473 -20.53 -2.42 -7.34
N TYR A 474 -19.93 -3.18 -8.25
CA TYR A 474 -18.65 -2.86 -8.91
C TYR A 474 -18.76 -3.07 -10.43
N PRO A 475 -19.60 -2.31 -11.15
CA PRO A 475 -19.92 -2.60 -12.54
C PRO A 475 -18.67 -2.69 -13.42
N ILE A 476 -18.65 -3.66 -14.33
CA ILE A 476 -17.58 -3.77 -15.34
C ILE A 476 -17.95 -2.96 -16.58
N LEU A 477 -19.24 -2.81 -16.84
CA LEU A 477 -19.79 -2.03 -17.93
C LEU A 477 -20.55 -0.82 -17.40
N HIS A 478 -20.22 0.34 -17.94
CA HIS A 478 -20.94 1.57 -17.68
C HIS A 478 -21.99 1.80 -18.76
N ILE A 479 -23.22 2.08 -18.35
CA ILE A 479 -24.31 2.48 -19.23
C ILE A 479 -24.73 3.89 -18.85
N ASP A 480 -24.29 4.86 -19.65
CA ASP A 480 -24.62 6.27 -19.43
C ASP A 480 -26.11 6.48 -19.73
N LYS A 481 -26.84 7.02 -18.74
CA LYS A 481 -28.28 7.25 -18.83
C LYS A 481 -28.63 8.49 -19.66
N ASP A 482 -27.74 9.46 -19.72
CA ASP A 482 -27.95 10.73 -20.42
C ASP A 482 -27.52 10.62 -21.89
N SER A 483 -26.34 10.05 -22.15
CA SER A 483 -25.83 9.90 -23.52
C SER A 483 -26.29 8.60 -24.21
N GLY A 484 -26.75 7.60 -23.45
CA GLY A 484 -27.09 6.28 -23.99
C GLY A 484 -25.88 5.48 -24.49
N CYS A 485 -24.66 5.92 -24.16
CA CYS A 485 -23.42 5.25 -24.50
C CYS A 485 -23.16 4.05 -23.57
N VAL A 486 -22.59 2.98 -24.13
CA VAL A 486 -22.14 1.80 -23.37
C VAL A 486 -20.63 1.70 -23.52
N LYS A 487 -19.92 1.65 -22.39
CA LYS A 487 -18.46 1.52 -22.33
C LYS A 487 -18.05 0.60 -21.20
N PHE A 488 -16.79 0.19 -21.16
CA PHE A 488 -16.23 -0.44 -19.97
C PHE A 488 -16.06 0.61 -18.87
N GLU A 489 -16.31 0.23 -17.62
CA GLU A 489 -16.15 1.11 -16.46
C GLU A 489 -14.68 1.52 -16.27
N GLN A 490 -13.76 0.60 -16.60
CA GLN A 490 -12.32 0.82 -16.52
C GLN A 490 -11.66 0.50 -17.87
N ASP A 491 -10.90 1.45 -18.42
CA ASP A 491 -10.32 1.35 -19.76
C ASP A 491 -9.36 0.16 -19.92
N PHE A 492 -8.59 -0.21 -18.89
CA PHE A 492 -7.72 -1.40 -19.00
C PHE A 492 -8.49 -2.70 -19.18
N ILE A 493 -9.71 -2.80 -18.65
CA ILE A 493 -10.51 -4.02 -18.80
C ILE A 493 -10.86 -4.19 -20.28
N TYR A 494 -11.23 -3.08 -20.95
CA TYR A 494 -11.44 -3.05 -22.39
C TYR A 494 -10.15 -3.44 -23.15
N TYR A 495 -9.02 -2.78 -22.87
CA TYR A 495 -7.76 -3.06 -23.57
C TYR A 495 -7.26 -4.49 -23.37
N TYR A 496 -7.41 -5.05 -22.17
CA TYR A 496 -7.04 -6.42 -21.85
C TYR A 496 -7.81 -7.42 -22.72
N PHE A 497 -9.15 -7.31 -22.72
CA PHE A 497 -10.00 -8.23 -23.47
C PHE A 497 -9.90 -8.02 -24.98
N LEU A 498 -9.72 -6.77 -25.44
CA LEU A 498 -9.48 -6.48 -26.85
C LEU A 498 -8.15 -7.06 -27.31
N GLY A 499 -7.09 -6.91 -26.51
CA GLY A 499 -5.80 -7.51 -26.83
C GLY A 499 -5.86 -9.04 -26.86
N LYS A 500 -6.63 -9.66 -25.94
CA LYS A 500 -6.87 -11.11 -25.94
C LYS A 500 -7.49 -11.59 -27.25
N ILE A 501 -8.60 -11.01 -27.68
CA ILE A 501 -9.30 -11.45 -28.89
C ILE A 501 -8.55 -11.10 -30.18
N LEU A 502 -7.90 -9.94 -30.23
CA LEU A 502 -7.02 -9.57 -31.35
C LEU A 502 -5.82 -10.50 -31.44
N SER A 503 -5.31 -11.04 -30.34
CA SER A 503 -4.19 -11.99 -30.39
C SER A 503 -4.44 -13.23 -31.29
N GLU A 504 -5.72 -13.56 -31.52
CA GLU A 504 -6.16 -14.64 -32.42
C GLU A 504 -6.69 -14.14 -33.77
N LYS A 505 -7.25 -12.92 -33.82
CA LYS A 505 -8.00 -12.39 -34.99
C LYS A 505 -7.33 -11.19 -35.70
N ILE A 506 -6.19 -10.71 -35.21
CA ILE A 506 -5.53 -9.50 -35.73
C ILE A 506 -5.11 -9.63 -37.20
N SER A 507 -5.40 -8.60 -37.99
CA SER A 507 -4.94 -8.50 -39.37
C SER A 507 -3.64 -7.70 -39.49
N LYS A 508 -3.01 -7.73 -40.68
CA LYS A 508 -1.83 -6.90 -40.94
C LYS A 508 -2.15 -5.41 -40.91
N GLU A 509 -3.33 -5.02 -41.41
CA GLU A 509 -3.79 -3.63 -41.39
C GLU A 509 -3.98 -3.12 -39.95
N ASP A 510 -4.46 -3.98 -39.04
CA ASP A 510 -4.60 -3.63 -37.61
C ASP A 510 -3.23 -3.39 -36.96
N ILE A 511 -2.24 -4.26 -37.25
CA ILE A 511 -0.85 -4.08 -36.78
C ILE A 511 -0.30 -2.73 -37.26
N GLU A 512 -0.48 -2.43 -38.55
CA GLU A 512 -0.02 -1.17 -39.13
C GLU A 512 -0.66 0.05 -38.45
N LEU A 513 -1.98 0.01 -38.25
CA LEU A 513 -2.75 1.05 -37.56
C LEU A 513 -2.25 1.30 -36.14
N PHE A 514 -2.09 0.23 -35.34
CA PHE A 514 -1.71 0.35 -33.93
C PHE A 514 -0.30 0.90 -33.79
N CYS A 515 0.62 0.42 -34.62
CA CYS A 515 2.00 0.87 -34.56
C CYS A 515 2.18 2.29 -35.09
N GLU A 516 1.39 2.77 -36.06
CA GLU A 516 1.41 4.18 -36.51
C GLU A 516 0.91 5.12 -35.42
N ASN A 517 -0.08 4.66 -34.65
CA ASN A 517 -0.73 5.45 -33.62
C ASN A 517 -0.24 5.13 -32.20
N ILE A 518 0.94 4.51 -32.06
CA ILE A 518 1.47 4.07 -30.75
C ILE A 518 1.72 5.19 -29.73
N HIS A 519 1.79 6.44 -30.21
CA HIS A 519 1.81 7.63 -29.36
C HIS A 519 0.51 7.79 -28.56
N GLN A 520 -0.61 7.27 -29.05
CA GLN A 520 -1.85 7.22 -28.31
C GLN A 520 -1.83 6.03 -27.35
N LYS A 521 -2.15 6.30 -26.08
CA LYS A 521 -2.12 5.33 -24.98
C LYS A 521 -2.91 4.05 -25.31
N ILE A 522 -4.09 4.18 -25.91
CA ILE A 522 -4.96 3.06 -26.29
C ILE A 522 -4.22 1.99 -27.12
N TYR A 523 -3.52 2.39 -28.18
CA TYR A 523 -2.87 1.45 -29.09
C TYR A 523 -1.62 0.82 -28.46
N MET A 524 -0.88 1.57 -27.64
CA MET A 524 0.22 1.03 -26.84
C MET A 524 -0.26 -0.13 -25.96
N TYR A 525 -1.34 0.06 -25.20
CA TYR A 525 -1.86 -1.00 -24.32
C TYR A 525 -2.41 -2.19 -25.10
N ILE A 526 -3.13 -1.97 -26.19
CA ILE A 526 -3.62 -3.05 -27.05
C ILE A 526 -2.46 -3.90 -27.55
N ILE A 527 -1.38 -3.29 -28.06
CA ILE A 527 -0.17 -4.01 -28.50
C ILE A 527 0.43 -4.83 -27.36
N VAL A 528 0.59 -4.23 -26.17
CA VAL A 528 1.12 -4.92 -24.99
C VAL A 528 0.28 -6.15 -24.63
N PHE A 529 -1.05 -6.04 -24.64
CA PHE A 529 -1.93 -7.17 -24.36
C PHE A 529 -1.95 -8.23 -25.47
N ILE A 530 -1.87 -7.84 -26.74
CA ILE A 530 -1.73 -8.80 -27.86
C ILE A 530 -0.46 -9.62 -27.69
N ILE A 531 0.67 -8.96 -27.44
CA ILE A 531 1.96 -9.60 -27.17
C ILE A 531 1.86 -10.54 -25.97
N HIS A 532 1.06 -10.20 -24.96
CA HIS A 532 0.87 -11.07 -23.81
C HIS A 532 0.12 -12.36 -24.15
N HIS A 533 -0.89 -12.29 -25.03
CA HIS A 533 -1.77 -13.41 -25.37
C HIS A 533 -1.29 -14.27 -26.55
N SER A 534 -0.48 -13.76 -27.49
CA SER A 534 0.00 -14.56 -28.64
C SER A 534 1.46 -14.34 -28.99
N LYS A 535 2.09 -15.33 -29.67
CA LYS A 535 3.45 -15.24 -30.26
C LYS A 535 3.38 -14.73 -31.69
N ASN A 536 2.71 -13.61 -31.91
CA ASN A 536 2.65 -13.03 -33.24
C ASN A 536 4.02 -12.45 -33.62
N ILE A 537 4.80 -13.23 -34.37
CA ILE A 537 6.16 -12.88 -34.81
C ILE A 537 6.10 -11.65 -35.74
N GLU A 538 5.08 -11.57 -36.60
CA GLU A 538 4.91 -10.45 -37.54
C GLU A 538 4.73 -9.12 -36.80
N LEU A 539 3.92 -9.10 -35.73
CA LEU A 539 3.76 -7.91 -34.88
C LEU A 539 5.09 -7.49 -34.23
N ILE A 540 5.87 -8.47 -33.73
CA ILE A 540 7.17 -8.19 -33.10
C ILE A 540 8.16 -7.64 -34.14
N GLU A 541 8.21 -8.23 -35.33
CA GLU A 541 9.05 -7.77 -36.43
C GLU A 541 8.69 -6.34 -36.86
N ASP A 542 7.39 -6.02 -36.96
CA ASP A 542 6.94 -4.67 -37.31
C ASP A 542 7.31 -3.64 -36.22
N ILE A 543 7.18 -3.99 -34.94
CA ILE A 543 7.61 -3.13 -33.83
C ILE A 543 9.13 -2.90 -33.87
N ILE A 544 9.93 -3.95 -34.09
CA ILE A 544 11.39 -3.84 -34.22
C ILE A 544 11.74 -2.94 -35.42
N LEU A 545 11.13 -3.18 -36.58
CA LEU A 545 11.34 -2.39 -37.79
C LEU A 545 11.05 -0.91 -37.53
N ARG A 546 9.93 -0.60 -36.88
CA ARG A 546 9.58 0.80 -36.55
C ARG A 546 10.53 1.42 -35.54
N CYS A 547 11.00 0.67 -34.55
CA CYS A 547 12.08 1.15 -33.67
C CYS A 547 13.34 1.52 -34.47
N MET A 548 13.67 0.72 -35.49
CA MET A 548 14.82 0.99 -36.36
C MET A 548 14.61 2.19 -37.29
N LEU A 549 13.37 2.47 -37.69
CA LEU A 549 13.02 3.60 -38.56
C LEU A 549 12.96 4.94 -37.82
N VAL A 550 12.65 4.95 -36.52
CA VAL A 550 12.64 6.19 -35.73
C VAL A 550 14.05 6.80 -35.69
N LEU A 551 14.14 8.05 -36.13
CA LEU A 551 15.39 8.81 -36.23
C LEU A 551 16.48 8.06 -37.02
N ASP A 552 16.13 7.26 -38.03
CA ASP A 552 17.06 6.43 -38.82
C ASP A 552 18.21 7.20 -39.50
N LYS A 553 17.99 8.47 -39.82
CA LYS A 553 19.02 9.39 -40.32
C LYS A 553 20.01 9.87 -39.26
N THR A 554 19.67 9.72 -37.98
CA THR A 554 20.50 10.15 -36.85
C THR A 554 21.38 8.99 -36.42
N GLN A 555 22.68 9.26 -36.20
CA GLN A 555 23.59 8.24 -35.68
C GLN A 555 23.38 8.02 -34.17
N GLU A 556 23.88 6.92 -33.64
CA GLU A 556 23.92 6.72 -32.20
C GLU A 556 24.90 7.69 -31.54
N ALA A 557 24.52 8.26 -30.40
CA ALA A 557 25.48 8.92 -29.52
C ALA A 557 26.56 7.90 -29.12
N SER A 558 27.82 8.26 -29.36
CA SER A 558 29.00 7.41 -29.15
C SER A 558 29.74 7.73 -27.85
N TYR A 559 29.68 8.99 -27.42
CA TYR A 559 30.48 9.58 -26.34
C TYR A 559 31.99 9.62 -26.62
N LEU A 560 32.36 9.58 -27.89
CA LEU A 560 33.73 9.81 -28.34
C LEU A 560 34.09 11.30 -28.22
N PHE A 561 35.39 11.59 -28.26
CA PHE A 561 35.92 12.94 -28.05
C PHE A 561 35.45 13.93 -29.13
N ASP A 562 35.48 13.53 -30.39
CA ASP A 562 35.03 14.32 -31.53
C ASP A 562 33.57 14.75 -31.42
N GLU A 563 32.71 13.91 -30.84
CA GLU A 563 31.31 14.22 -30.60
C GLU A 563 31.08 15.09 -29.35
N THR A 564 31.87 14.92 -28.28
CA THR A 564 31.53 15.46 -26.95
C THR A 564 32.45 16.56 -26.43
N HIS A 565 33.49 16.92 -27.18
CA HIS A 565 34.48 17.93 -26.77
C HIS A 565 33.87 19.29 -26.40
N ASN A 566 32.75 19.69 -27.02
CA ASN A 566 32.08 20.96 -26.76
C ASN A 566 31.33 21.01 -25.42
N PHE A 567 30.94 19.84 -24.89
CA PHE A 567 30.18 19.73 -23.64
C PHE A 567 31.09 19.68 -22.40
N ILE A 568 32.39 19.45 -22.62
CA ILE A 568 33.39 19.40 -21.56
C ILE A 568 33.90 20.83 -21.29
N THR A 569 33.37 21.48 -20.27
CA THR A 569 33.97 22.71 -19.73
C THR A 569 34.78 22.41 -18.48
N LYS A 570 35.70 23.31 -18.09
CA LYS A 570 36.26 23.41 -16.74
C LYS A 570 35.17 23.81 -15.73
N LEU A 571 34.01 23.15 -15.77
CA LEU A 571 33.09 23.14 -14.65
C LEU A 571 33.82 22.35 -13.57
N ASP A 572 34.24 23.04 -12.53
CA ASP A 572 34.62 22.40 -11.28
C ASP A 572 33.51 21.41 -10.94
N ILE A 573 33.85 20.12 -11.03
CA ILE A 573 33.03 19.03 -10.51
C ILE A 573 32.59 19.51 -9.13
N PRO A 574 31.29 19.62 -8.81
CA PRO A 574 30.88 19.69 -7.43
C PRO A 574 31.44 18.41 -6.81
N LYS A 575 32.57 18.52 -6.08
CA LYS A 575 33.22 17.37 -5.44
C LYS A 575 32.26 16.65 -4.48
N MET A 576 31.11 17.23 -4.16
CA MET A 576 30.04 16.62 -3.41
C MET A 576 28.87 16.25 -4.32
N ILE A 577 28.79 14.98 -4.68
CA ILE A 577 27.50 14.29 -4.79
C ILE A 577 27.34 13.29 -3.64
N MET A 578 28.42 12.72 -3.07
CA MET A 578 28.31 12.04 -1.77
C MET A 578 28.06 13.05 -0.66
N ASN A 579 26.81 13.13 -0.21
CA ASN A 579 26.45 13.88 0.98
C ASN A 579 26.57 12.95 2.21
N ALA A 580 26.71 13.51 3.41
CA ALA A 580 26.79 12.73 4.65
C ALA A 580 25.45 12.07 5.06
N LYS A 581 24.45 12.09 4.17
CA LYS A 581 23.13 11.52 4.44
C LYS A 581 23.17 10.00 4.27
N SER A 582 22.29 9.33 4.99
CA SER A 582 22.01 7.91 4.78
C SER A 582 21.40 7.65 3.41
N VAL A 583 21.42 6.37 2.98
CA VAL A 583 20.78 5.95 1.73
C VAL A 583 19.29 6.27 1.77
N GLU A 584 18.64 6.02 2.90
CA GLU A 584 17.24 6.29 3.17
C GLU A 584 16.89 7.77 3.01
N GLU A 585 17.69 8.66 3.58
CA GLU A 585 17.48 10.11 3.48
C GLU A 585 17.68 10.64 2.05
N ASN A 586 18.65 10.09 1.32
CA ASN A 586 18.88 10.45 -0.08
C ASN A 586 17.72 10.04 -0.97
N ARG A 587 17.25 8.80 -0.82
CA ARG A 587 16.09 8.30 -1.55
C ARG A 587 14.85 9.11 -1.21
N ALA A 588 14.54 9.35 0.07
CA ALA A 588 13.39 10.16 0.47
C ALA A 588 13.42 11.56 -0.15
N MET A 589 14.60 12.20 -0.23
CA MET A 589 14.75 13.49 -0.89
C MET A 589 14.51 13.41 -2.41
N GLU A 590 15.05 12.38 -3.07
CA GLU A 590 14.83 12.14 -4.50
C GLU A 590 13.35 11.90 -4.81
N ARG A 591 12.65 11.08 -4.02
CA ARG A 591 11.22 10.81 -4.18
C ARG A 591 10.37 12.07 -4.03
N LYS A 592 10.66 12.90 -3.01
CA LYS A 592 9.98 14.20 -2.83
C LYS A 592 10.20 15.15 -3.99
N MET A 593 11.40 15.17 -4.58
CA MET A 593 11.64 15.96 -5.80
C MET A 593 10.80 15.44 -6.97
N GLN A 594 10.74 14.13 -7.17
CA GLN A 594 9.94 13.53 -8.23
C GLN A 594 8.44 13.85 -8.06
N ASP A 595 7.91 13.78 -6.84
CA ASP A 595 6.51 14.09 -6.53
C ASP A 595 6.14 15.55 -6.79
N ASN A 596 7.08 16.49 -6.59
CA ASN A 596 6.87 17.90 -6.90
C ASN A 596 6.92 18.23 -8.40
N HIS A 597 7.45 17.33 -9.23
CA HIS A 597 7.63 17.54 -10.67
C HIS A 597 6.58 16.83 -11.53
N THR A 598 5.75 15.95 -10.95
CA THR A 598 4.76 15.14 -11.67
C THR A 598 3.56 15.91 -12.25
N ASP A 599 3.36 17.19 -11.91
CA ASP A 599 2.24 18.01 -12.42
C ASP A 599 2.38 18.48 -13.89
N ILE A 600 3.42 18.05 -14.61
CA ILE A 600 3.68 18.48 -16.01
C ILE A 600 3.27 17.41 -17.05
N GLU A 601 2.98 16.17 -16.63
CA GLU A 601 2.69 15.06 -17.57
C GLU A 601 1.28 15.10 -18.22
N ASP A 602 0.38 15.99 -17.81
CA ASP A 602 -1.02 16.05 -18.33
C ASP A 602 -1.26 17.11 -19.42
N THR A 603 -0.21 17.59 -20.11
CA THR A 603 -0.37 18.36 -21.37
C THR A 603 -0.36 17.44 -22.59
N ASP A 604 -1.18 16.39 -22.55
CA ASP A 604 -1.20 15.30 -23.55
C ASP A 604 -1.87 15.67 -24.90
N ASN A 605 -2.40 16.88 -25.06
CA ASN A 605 -3.23 17.21 -26.24
C ASN A 605 -2.50 17.96 -27.38
N GLU A 606 -1.22 18.32 -27.27
CA GLU A 606 -0.51 19.09 -28.32
C GLU A 606 0.78 18.46 -28.87
N ILE A 607 1.22 17.28 -28.43
CA ILE A 607 2.50 16.65 -28.85
C ILE A 607 2.29 15.39 -29.71
N SER A 608 1.25 15.35 -30.55
CA SER A 608 0.89 14.12 -31.29
C SER A 608 1.87 13.70 -32.40
N ASP A 609 2.82 14.57 -32.79
CA ASP A 609 3.73 14.31 -33.92
C ASP A 609 5.22 14.38 -33.60
N ASN A 610 5.60 14.09 -32.36
CA ASN A 610 7.00 14.00 -31.97
C ASN A 610 7.57 12.59 -32.17
N GLU A 611 8.48 12.41 -33.13
CA GLU A 611 9.21 11.16 -33.38
C GLU A 611 9.94 10.65 -32.12
N VAL A 612 10.44 11.54 -31.27
CA VAL A 612 11.09 11.17 -30.00
C VAL A 612 10.11 10.48 -29.08
N TYR A 613 8.90 11.02 -28.93
CA TYR A 613 7.88 10.44 -28.07
C TYR A 613 7.42 9.08 -28.61
N LYS A 614 7.17 8.98 -29.93
CA LYS A 614 6.89 7.71 -30.61
C LYS A 614 8.00 6.68 -30.34
N GLY A 615 9.26 7.08 -30.45
CA GLY A 615 10.41 6.21 -30.15
C GLY A 615 10.51 5.78 -28.69
N MET A 616 10.25 6.69 -27.74
CA MET A 616 10.21 6.33 -26.32
C MET A 616 9.14 5.27 -26.05
N LYS A 617 7.93 5.43 -26.59
CA LYS A 617 6.83 4.46 -26.44
C LYS A 617 7.09 3.12 -27.10
N LEU A 618 7.63 3.12 -28.32
CA LEU A 618 8.05 1.88 -29.00
C LEU A 618 9.07 1.10 -28.17
N SER A 619 10.07 1.78 -27.59
CA SER A 619 11.07 1.11 -26.75
C SER A 619 10.52 0.58 -25.42
N GLU A 620 9.47 1.21 -24.85
CA GLU A 620 8.77 0.67 -23.67
C GLU A 620 8.07 -0.65 -24.01
N VAL A 621 7.32 -0.69 -25.12
CA VAL A 621 6.65 -1.91 -25.59
C VAL A 621 7.66 -3.01 -25.90
N LEU A 622 8.75 -2.69 -26.61
CA LEU A 622 9.78 -3.66 -26.97
C LEU A 622 10.55 -4.19 -25.75
N SER A 623 10.77 -3.35 -24.73
CA SER A 623 11.32 -3.78 -23.44
C SER A 623 10.41 -4.78 -22.72
N GLN A 624 9.10 -4.56 -22.76
CA GLN A 624 8.13 -5.50 -22.18
C GLN A 624 8.10 -6.84 -22.91
N ILE A 625 8.28 -6.85 -24.24
CA ILE A 625 8.46 -8.08 -25.02
C ILE A 625 9.69 -8.86 -24.52
N LEU A 626 10.82 -8.17 -24.39
CA LEU A 626 12.09 -8.75 -23.95
C LEU A 626 11.97 -9.39 -22.55
N LYS A 627 11.45 -8.63 -21.58
CA LYS A 627 11.33 -9.06 -20.18
C LYS A 627 10.46 -10.30 -20.01
N ASN A 628 9.36 -10.34 -20.75
CA ASN A 628 8.36 -11.40 -20.59
C ASN A 628 8.66 -12.66 -21.40
N ARG A 629 9.44 -12.55 -22.48
CA ARG A 629 9.57 -13.62 -23.48
C ARG A 629 10.98 -13.95 -23.92
N SER A 630 11.99 -13.37 -23.26
CA SER A 630 13.42 -13.70 -23.46
C SER A 630 13.71 -15.20 -23.50
N GLY A 631 13.09 -16.02 -22.62
CA GLY A 631 13.27 -17.47 -22.63
C GLY A 631 12.62 -18.22 -23.80
N SER A 632 11.78 -17.55 -24.60
CA SER A 632 11.01 -18.14 -25.70
C SER A 632 11.48 -17.73 -27.10
N PHE A 633 12.48 -16.84 -27.19
CA PHE A 633 13.05 -16.36 -28.44
C PHE A 633 14.42 -16.98 -28.73
N GLU A 634 14.77 -17.07 -30.00
CA GLU A 634 16.14 -17.38 -30.41
C GLU A 634 17.11 -16.26 -29.98
N LYS A 635 18.37 -16.61 -29.67
CA LYS A 635 19.38 -15.63 -29.26
C LYS A 635 19.58 -14.52 -30.29
N SER A 636 19.50 -14.83 -31.58
CA SER A 636 19.54 -13.84 -32.69
C SER A 636 18.47 -12.76 -32.54
N ARG A 637 17.23 -13.17 -32.26
CA ARG A 637 16.11 -12.25 -32.05
C ARG A 637 16.29 -11.40 -30.80
N ILE A 638 16.79 -11.99 -29.72
CA ILE A 638 17.09 -11.25 -28.49
C ILE A 638 18.12 -10.15 -28.77
N LYS A 639 19.15 -10.43 -29.58
CA LYS A 639 20.14 -9.43 -30.01
C LYS A 639 19.49 -8.29 -30.79
N GLU A 640 18.65 -8.60 -31.79
CA GLU A 640 17.93 -7.57 -32.56
C GLU A 640 17.08 -6.65 -31.68
N ILE A 641 16.38 -7.23 -30.69
CA ILE A 641 15.56 -6.49 -29.73
C ILE A 641 16.43 -5.56 -28.87
N LEU A 642 17.52 -6.09 -28.31
CA LEU A 642 18.46 -5.32 -27.48
C LEU A 642 19.11 -4.18 -28.29
N ASP A 643 19.55 -4.47 -29.50
CA ASP A 643 20.15 -3.47 -30.39
C ASP A 643 19.14 -2.38 -30.75
N ALA A 644 17.90 -2.74 -31.11
CA ALA A 644 16.86 -1.74 -31.40
C ALA A 644 16.57 -0.84 -30.18
N LEU A 645 16.47 -1.41 -28.97
CA LEU A 645 16.25 -0.69 -27.72
C LEU A 645 17.39 0.31 -27.40
N ILE A 646 18.64 -0.14 -27.54
CA ILE A 646 19.81 0.69 -27.26
C ILE A 646 19.95 1.78 -28.33
N SER A 647 19.80 1.40 -29.60
CA SER A 647 19.99 2.30 -30.74
C SER A 647 19.03 3.48 -30.69
N ILE A 648 17.73 3.23 -30.52
CA ILE A 648 16.72 4.30 -30.52
C ILE A 648 16.97 5.31 -29.39
N ARG A 649 17.33 4.83 -28.20
CA ARG A 649 17.62 5.69 -27.04
C ARG A 649 18.90 6.50 -27.25
N LEU A 650 19.93 5.92 -27.84
CA LEU A 650 21.17 6.64 -28.17
C LEU A 650 21.02 7.62 -29.35
N ARG A 651 20.13 7.35 -30.32
CA ARG A 651 19.78 8.32 -31.39
C ARG A 651 19.01 9.51 -30.83
N ILE A 652 18.08 9.29 -29.90
CA ILE A 652 17.42 10.39 -29.17
C ILE A 652 18.48 11.23 -28.43
N ASN A 653 19.47 10.60 -27.80
CA ASN A 653 20.54 11.35 -27.14
C ASN A 653 21.39 12.16 -28.13
N LYS A 654 21.70 11.59 -29.29
CA LYS A 654 22.43 12.26 -30.37
C LYS A 654 21.67 13.49 -30.87
N MET A 655 20.37 13.35 -31.09
CA MET A 655 19.51 14.48 -31.49
C MET A 655 19.57 15.62 -30.47
N ILE A 656 19.64 15.32 -29.16
CA ILE A 656 19.84 16.33 -28.11
C ILE A 656 21.21 17.01 -28.24
N PHE A 657 22.28 16.26 -28.56
CA PHE A 657 23.60 16.86 -28.81
C PHE A 657 23.57 17.79 -30.02
N GLU A 658 22.95 17.37 -31.12
CA GLU A 658 22.80 18.19 -32.33
C GLU A 658 22.02 19.48 -32.04
N LEU A 659 20.94 19.40 -31.26
CA LEU A 659 20.18 20.56 -30.80
C LEU A 659 21.03 21.48 -29.90
N CYS A 660 21.84 20.90 -29.03
CA CYS A 660 22.74 21.64 -28.12
C CYS A 660 23.88 22.36 -28.87
N GLU A 661 24.27 21.88 -30.04
CA GLU A 661 25.29 22.48 -30.90
C GLU A 661 24.71 23.46 -31.94
N ASP A 662 23.38 23.51 -32.08
CA ASP A 662 22.70 24.43 -32.99
C ASP A 662 22.85 25.89 -32.51
N LYS A 663 23.51 26.70 -33.33
CA LYS A 663 23.74 28.12 -33.07
C LYS A 663 22.44 28.92 -33.04
N ASP A 664 21.43 28.52 -33.80
CA ASP A 664 20.16 29.23 -33.80
C ASP A 664 19.36 28.91 -32.53
N PHE A 665 19.45 27.68 -32.03
CA PHE A 665 18.96 27.33 -30.70
C PHE A 665 19.69 28.09 -29.58
N GLU A 666 21.02 28.18 -29.62
CA GLU A 666 21.80 28.96 -28.65
C GLU A 666 21.37 30.43 -28.63
N LYS A 667 21.20 31.05 -29.80
CA LYS A 667 20.71 32.44 -29.92
C LYS A 667 19.30 32.58 -29.35
N PHE A 668 18.40 31.65 -29.66
CA PHE A 668 17.03 31.66 -29.17
C PHE A 668 16.99 31.63 -27.64
N ILE A 669 17.68 30.68 -27.00
CA ILE A 669 17.72 30.59 -25.53
C ILE A 669 18.38 31.83 -24.92
N THR A 670 19.44 32.35 -25.54
CA THR A 670 20.10 33.58 -25.09
C THR A 670 19.15 34.78 -25.12
N GLN A 671 18.34 34.91 -26.17
CA GLN A 671 17.36 35.99 -26.31
C GLN A 671 16.21 35.83 -25.31
N SER A 672 15.65 34.62 -25.18
CA SER A 672 14.59 34.31 -24.21
C SER A 672 15.03 34.60 -22.75
N LEU A 673 16.28 34.28 -22.41
CA LEU A 673 16.84 34.61 -21.10
C LEU A 673 16.90 36.13 -20.87
N LYS A 674 17.37 36.89 -21.87
CA LYS A 674 17.43 38.36 -21.78
C LYS A 674 16.02 38.95 -21.59
N GLU A 675 15.03 38.43 -22.29
CA GLU A 675 13.63 38.86 -22.14
C GLU A 675 13.08 38.54 -20.75
N PHE A 676 13.32 37.34 -20.23
CA PHE A 676 12.94 36.97 -18.87
C PHE A 676 13.49 37.92 -17.81
N PHE A 677 14.78 38.27 -17.88
CA PHE A 677 15.38 39.24 -16.94
C PHE A 677 14.82 40.65 -17.14
N LYS A 678 14.54 41.05 -18.39
CA LYS A 678 13.90 42.34 -18.70
C LYS A 678 12.52 42.46 -18.03
N HIS A 679 11.72 41.39 -18.03
CA HIS A 679 10.43 41.34 -17.32
C HIS A 679 10.56 41.46 -15.80
N LYS A 680 11.70 41.08 -15.21
CA LYS A 680 12.02 41.26 -13.78
C LYS A 680 12.72 42.57 -13.44
N ASN A 681 12.73 43.56 -14.35
CA ASN A 681 13.46 44.83 -14.22
C ASN A 681 14.99 44.66 -13.97
N GLN A 682 15.57 43.56 -14.47
CA GLN A 682 17.00 43.28 -14.38
C GLN A 682 17.62 43.23 -15.78
N LYS A 683 18.89 43.62 -15.91
CA LYS A 683 19.64 43.50 -17.17
C LYS A 683 20.80 42.53 -16.99
N ILE A 684 20.95 41.62 -17.94
CA ILE A 684 22.11 40.73 -18.05
C ILE A 684 22.94 41.14 -19.26
N SER A 685 24.27 41.21 -19.10
CA SER A 685 25.18 41.48 -20.22
C SER A 685 25.27 40.27 -21.15
N ASP A 686 25.49 40.51 -22.44
CA ASP A 686 25.60 39.46 -23.47
C ASP A 686 26.61 38.37 -23.11
N GLU A 687 27.77 38.75 -22.59
CA GLU A 687 28.81 37.82 -22.14
C GLU A 687 28.34 36.91 -20.99
N LYS A 688 27.55 37.46 -20.05
CA LYS A 688 27.01 36.68 -18.92
C LYS A 688 25.88 35.76 -19.37
N ALA A 689 25.04 36.22 -20.29
CA ALA A 689 23.98 35.42 -20.88
C ALA A 689 24.56 34.24 -21.66
N GLN A 690 25.53 34.47 -22.55
CA GLN A 690 26.22 33.42 -23.31
C GLN A 690 26.92 32.41 -22.39
N LYS A 691 27.61 32.88 -21.34
CA LYS A 691 28.24 32.00 -20.35
C LYS A 691 27.21 31.14 -19.59
N PHE A 692 26.05 31.70 -19.28
CA PHE A 692 24.96 30.96 -18.63
C PHE A 692 24.34 29.93 -19.57
N VAL A 693 24.05 30.30 -20.83
CA VAL A 693 23.52 29.38 -21.85
C VAL A 693 24.49 28.25 -22.12
N LYS A 694 25.80 28.53 -22.28
CA LYS A 694 26.82 27.48 -22.42
C LYS A 694 26.84 26.51 -21.22
N ARG A 695 26.63 27.02 -20.00
CA ARG A 695 26.51 26.18 -18.80
C ARG A 695 25.23 25.35 -18.82
N LEU A 696 24.09 25.93 -19.23
CA LEU A 696 22.83 25.21 -19.37
C LEU A 696 22.94 24.10 -20.41
N VAL A 697 23.54 24.37 -21.57
CA VAL A 697 23.79 23.37 -22.62
C VAL A 697 24.57 22.19 -22.05
N ASN A 698 25.70 22.43 -21.36
CA ASN A 698 26.46 21.35 -20.76
C ASN A 698 25.66 20.54 -19.72
N ILE A 699 24.86 21.22 -18.89
CA ILE A 699 23.99 20.55 -17.90
C ILE A 699 22.94 19.70 -18.62
N ALA A 700 22.34 20.22 -19.69
CA ALA A 700 21.35 19.50 -20.49
C ALA A 700 21.96 18.30 -21.20
N SER A 701 23.14 18.43 -21.82
CA SER A 701 23.85 17.32 -22.48
C SER A 701 24.24 16.22 -21.49
N ILE A 702 24.81 16.58 -20.33
CA ILE A 702 25.17 15.60 -19.28
C ILE A 702 23.91 14.98 -18.67
N GLY A 703 22.91 15.80 -18.32
CA GLY A 703 21.67 15.35 -17.68
C GLY A 703 20.85 14.43 -18.57
N SER A 704 20.67 14.78 -19.84
CA SER A 704 19.99 13.92 -20.82
C SER A 704 20.73 12.60 -21.04
N SER A 705 22.06 12.64 -21.14
CA SER A 705 22.88 11.44 -21.29
C SER A 705 22.77 10.52 -20.08
N LEU A 706 22.82 11.07 -18.86
CA LEU A 706 22.62 10.32 -17.62
C LEU A 706 21.23 9.68 -17.56
N GLY A 707 20.18 10.45 -17.89
CA GLY A 707 18.81 9.92 -17.97
C GLY A 707 18.73 8.77 -18.97
N ILE A 708 19.23 8.97 -20.19
CA ILE A 708 19.16 7.99 -21.27
C ILE A 708 19.92 6.71 -20.94
N VAL A 709 21.17 6.77 -20.46
CA VAL A 709 21.91 5.53 -20.15
C VAL A 709 21.30 4.78 -18.98
N ASN A 710 20.83 5.47 -17.94
CA ASN A 710 20.21 4.83 -16.79
C ASN A 710 18.85 4.21 -17.15
N ASP A 711 18.00 4.93 -17.89
CA ASP A 711 16.70 4.41 -18.35
C ASP A 711 16.87 3.26 -19.34
N THR A 712 17.81 3.38 -20.29
CA THR A 712 18.11 2.30 -21.23
C THR A 712 18.61 1.06 -20.50
N SER A 713 19.51 1.23 -19.50
CA SER A 713 20.00 0.12 -18.69
C SER A 713 18.88 -0.67 -18.00
N PHE A 714 17.77 0.01 -17.70
CA PHE A 714 16.57 -0.58 -17.10
C PHE A 714 15.67 -1.26 -18.13
N LEU A 715 15.50 -0.65 -19.32
CA LEU A 715 14.69 -1.22 -20.40
C LEU A 715 15.24 -2.57 -20.88
N ILE A 716 16.57 -2.73 -20.89
CA ILE A 716 17.21 -3.98 -21.32
C ILE A 716 17.45 -4.98 -20.18
N TYR A 717 17.18 -4.60 -18.93
CA TYR A 717 17.38 -5.48 -17.79
C TYR A 717 16.32 -6.60 -17.76
N THR A 718 16.77 -7.85 -17.65
CA THR A 718 15.92 -9.02 -17.38
C THR A 718 16.74 -10.13 -16.75
N ASP A 719 16.22 -10.75 -15.69
CA ASP A 719 16.91 -11.83 -14.96
C ASP A 719 17.34 -13.00 -15.87
N ASN A 720 16.55 -13.31 -16.90
CA ASN A 720 16.79 -14.43 -17.82
C ASN A 720 18.02 -14.27 -18.74
N ILE A 721 18.47 -13.04 -19.00
CA ILE A 721 19.56 -12.76 -19.97
C ILE A 721 20.77 -12.09 -19.34
N ILE A 722 20.71 -11.77 -18.05
CA ILE A 722 21.74 -10.98 -17.36
C ILE A 722 23.12 -11.68 -17.38
N GLU A 723 23.14 -13.00 -17.25
CA GLU A 723 24.38 -13.80 -17.28
C GLU A 723 25.04 -13.82 -18.68
N ASP A 724 24.23 -13.74 -19.73
CA ASP A 724 24.66 -13.79 -21.14
C ASP A 724 24.78 -12.39 -21.77
N LEU A 725 24.51 -11.32 -21.01
CA LEU A 725 24.32 -9.96 -21.54
C LEU A 725 25.53 -9.45 -22.35
N GLU A 726 26.75 -9.73 -21.89
CA GLU A 726 27.99 -9.34 -22.59
C GLU A 726 28.13 -9.99 -23.98
N ASN A 727 27.53 -11.15 -24.20
CA ASN A 727 27.54 -11.85 -25.49
C ASN A 727 26.37 -11.43 -26.40
N LEU A 728 25.36 -10.78 -25.84
CA LEU A 728 24.14 -10.37 -26.50
C LEU A 728 24.16 -8.91 -26.98
N ILE A 729 25.02 -8.07 -26.40
CA ILE A 729 25.11 -6.65 -26.76
C ILE A 729 26.42 -6.39 -27.51
N GLU A 730 26.30 -5.92 -28.74
CA GLU A 730 27.45 -5.43 -29.49
C GLU A 730 27.80 -4.02 -29.01
N THR A 731 29.04 -3.83 -28.55
CA THR A 731 29.48 -2.53 -28.00
C THR A 731 30.16 -1.65 -29.04
N ASP A 732 30.67 -2.22 -30.15
CA ASP A 732 31.40 -1.54 -31.22
C ASP A 732 32.52 -0.59 -30.75
N LYS A 733 33.05 -0.79 -29.54
CA LYS A 733 33.99 0.15 -28.88
C LYS A 733 33.43 1.56 -28.71
N LYS A 734 32.10 1.71 -28.64
CA LYS A 734 31.42 2.98 -28.32
C LYS A 734 31.23 3.08 -26.80
N PRO A 735 31.84 4.09 -26.14
CA PRO A 735 31.70 4.26 -24.70
C PRO A 735 30.25 4.33 -24.20
N SER A 736 29.31 4.88 -25.00
CA SER A 736 27.88 4.92 -24.66
C SER A 736 27.26 3.54 -24.45
N ARG A 737 27.49 2.59 -25.38
CA ARG A 737 27.00 1.20 -25.28
C ARG A 737 27.70 0.44 -24.14
N GLU A 738 29.01 0.63 -23.98
CA GLU A 738 29.77 0.01 -22.87
C GLU A 738 29.27 0.46 -21.49
N ILE A 739 28.94 1.76 -21.34
CA ILE A 739 28.36 2.29 -20.10
C ILE A 739 26.98 1.68 -19.85
N ILE A 740 26.10 1.59 -20.85
CA ILE A 740 24.79 0.96 -20.70
C ILE A 740 24.93 -0.49 -20.23
N LEU A 741 25.80 -1.28 -20.87
CA LEU A 741 26.08 -2.66 -20.48
C LEU A 741 26.56 -2.76 -19.03
N PHE A 742 27.51 -1.92 -18.63
CA PHE A 742 28.01 -1.88 -17.25
C PHE A 742 26.89 -1.54 -16.26
N LEU A 743 26.10 -0.50 -16.52
CA LEU A 743 25.02 -0.06 -15.64
C LEU A 743 23.90 -1.12 -15.51
N THR A 744 23.63 -1.88 -16.56
CA THR A 744 22.71 -3.03 -16.50
C THR A 744 23.28 -4.15 -15.64
N SER A 745 24.57 -4.48 -15.79
CA SER A 745 25.21 -5.58 -15.05
C SER A 745 25.21 -5.38 -13.52
N ILE A 746 25.28 -4.14 -13.05
CA ILE A 746 25.31 -3.82 -11.61
C ILE A 746 23.91 -3.82 -10.97
N LYS A 747 22.84 -4.07 -11.74
CA LYS A 747 21.47 -4.15 -11.20
C LYS A 747 21.23 -5.37 -10.29
N GLU A 748 22.07 -6.40 -10.35
CA GLU A 748 22.11 -7.48 -9.34
C GLU A 748 22.98 -7.17 -8.10
N GLY A 749 23.35 -5.90 -7.94
CA GLY A 749 24.24 -5.41 -6.92
C GLY A 749 25.68 -5.27 -7.40
N LEU A 750 26.34 -4.23 -6.91
CA LEU A 750 27.74 -3.95 -7.21
C LEU A 750 28.67 -4.92 -6.48
N ARG A 751 29.61 -5.55 -7.22
CA ARG A 751 30.51 -6.62 -6.73
C ARG A 751 31.94 -6.38 -7.21
N GLU A 752 32.91 -7.11 -6.64
CA GLU A 752 34.33 -6.98 -7.02
C GLU A 752 34.60 -7.24 -8.53
N LYS A 753 33.82 -8.11 -9.19
CA LYS A 753 33.93 -8.31 -10.65
C LYS A 753 33.65 -7.02 -11.42
N HIS A 754 32.62 -6.28 -11.01
CA HIS A 754 32.22 -5.02 -11.61
C HIS A 754 33.26 -3.92 -11.35
N PHE A 755 33.90 -3.90 -10.17
CA PHE A 755 34.99 -2.95 -9.90
C PHE A 755 36.17 -3.13 -10.86
N LYS A 756 36.59 -4.38 -11.15
CA LYS A 756 37.67 -4.64 -12.11
C LYS A 756 37.31 -4.17 -13.52
N GLN A 757 36.06 -4.37 -13.94
CA GLN A 757 35.55 -3.88 -15.22
C GLN A 757 35.56 -2.35 -15.28
N LEU A 758 35.06 -1.70 -14.23
CA LEU A 758 35.05 -0.24 -14.08
C LEU A 758 36.48 0.34 -14.16
N GLU A 759 37.44 -0.25 -13.45
CA GLU A 759 38.84 0.18 -13.46
C GLU A 759 39.41 0.15 -14.88
N LYS A 760 39.18 -0.94 -15.62
CA LYS A 760 39.60 -1.07 -17.02
C LYS A 760 38.96 -0.01 -17.91
N MET A 761 37.65 0.20 -17.80
CA MET A 761 36.93 1.21 -18.59
C MET A 761 37.46 2.63 -18.32
N ILE A 762 37.63 3.01 -17.05
CA ILE A 762 38.13 4.35 -16.67
C ILE A 762 39.55 4.56 -17.19
N GLN A 763 40.43 3.58 -17.07
CA GLN A 763 41.79 3.67 -17.61
C GLN A 763 41.78 3.84 -19.13
N GLU A 764 40.99 3.04 -19.84
CA GLU A 764 40.86 3.13 -21.30
C GLU A 764 40.31 4.48 -21.75
N TYR A 765 39.25 4.96 -21.12
CA TYR A 765 38.62 6.24 -21.46
C TYR A 765 39.55 7.42 -21.17
N LYS A 766 40.28 7.41 -20.04
CA LYS A 766 41.29 8.44 -19.73
C LYS A 766 42.41 8.44 -20.78
N ASN A 767 42.92 7.26 -21.16
CA ASN A 767 43.97 7.12 -22.18
C ASN A 767 43.53 7.65 -23.55
N LYS A 768 42.28 7.35 -23.94
CA LYS A 768 41.70 7.79 -25.22
C LYS A 768 41.06 9.19 -25.17
N LYS A 769 41.13 9.89 -24.04
CA LYS A 769 40.56 11.23 -23.79
C LYS A 769 39.03 11.31 -23.93
N TYR A 770 38.32 10.23 -23.62
CA TYR A 770 36.85 10.19 -23.58
C TYR A 770 36.33 10.75 -22.24
N PHE A 771 36.64 12.02 -21.95
CA PHE A 771 36.33 12.63 -20.66
C PHE A 771 34.84 12.74 -20.37
N PHE A 772 34.01 12.93 -21.40
CA PHE A 772 32.55 12.93 -21.25
C PHE A 772 32.04 11.57 -20.74
N ALA A 773 32.50 10.46 -21.34
CA ALA A 773 32.16 9.12 -20.89
C ALA A 773 32.59 8.85 -19.43
N VAL A 774 33.78 9.32 -19.03
CA VAL A 774 34.24 9.26 -17.62
C VAL A 774 33.30 10.02 -16.70
N GLN A 775 32.82 11.21 -17.12
CA GLN A 775 31.87 12.00 -16.32
C GLN A 775 30.53 11.30 -16.16
N ILE A 776 29.95 10.77 -17.24
CA ILE A 776 28.68 10.02 -17.19
C ILE A 776 28.81 8.83 -16.22
N LEU A 777 29.86 8.03 -16.36
CA LEU A 777 30.08 6.87 -15.50
C LEU A 777 30.30 7.27 -14.03
N SER A 778 31.05 8.36 -13.79
CA SER A 778 31.27 8.88 -12.44
C SER A 778 29.98 9.39 -11.81
N TYR A 779 29.11 10.07 -12.54
CA TYR A 779 27.83 10.57 -12.02
C TYR A 779 26.85 9.44 -11.74
N SER A 780 26.73 8.45 -12.64
CA SER A 780 25.90 7.27 -12.41
C SER A 780 26.34 6.48 -11.16
N LEU A 781 27.65 6.33 -10.95
CA LEU A 781 28.16 5.64 -9.75
C LEU A 781 27.98 6.45 -8.47
N GLN A 782 28.13 7.77 -8.51
CA GLN A 782 27.84 8.63 -7.36
C GLN A 782 26.35 8.56 -6.97
N HIS A 783 25.45 8.59 -7.96
CA HIS A 783 24.03 8.39 -7.72
C HIS A 783 23.76 7.00 -7.10
N TYR A 784 24.36 5.94 -7.64
CA TYR A 784 24.24 4.59 -7.10
C TYR A 784 24.70 4.51 -5.63
N LEU A 785 25.90 5.00 -5.30
CA LEU A 785 26.45 4.96 -3.94
C LEU A 785 25.64 5.79 -2.91
N ASN A 786 24.89 6.79 -3.37
CA ASN A 786 24.00 7.58 -2.53
C ASN A 786 22.66 6.91 -2.27
N THR A 787 22.21 6.05 -3.18
CA THR A 787 20.83 5.52 -3.23
C THR A 787 20.76 4.02 -3.01
N HIS A 788 21.90 3.33 -2.93
CA HIS A 788 22.01 1.90 -2.77
C HIS A 788 23.02 1.52 -1.69
N SER A 789 22.76 0.40 -1.03
CA SER A 789 23.71 -0.19 -0.08
C SER A 789 24.84 -0.88 -0.83
N THR A 790 26.08 -0.72 -0.38
CA THR A 790 27.27 -1.34 -1.00
C THR A 790 28.26 -1.74 0.09
N ASP A 791 29.11 -2.74 -0.19
CA ASP A 791 30.22 -3.07 0.71
C ASP A 791 31.17 -1.88 0.90
N ASN A 792 31.46 -1.53 2.16
CA ASN A 792 32.28 -0.37 2.51
C ASN A 792 33.68 -0.39 1.87
N ARG A 793 34.30 -1.56 1.67
CA ARG A 793 35.63 -1.64 1.03
C ARG A 793 35.51 -1.35 -0.46
N LEU A 794 34.47 -1.84 -1.10
CA LEU A 794 34.19 -1.60 -2.52
C LEU A 794 33.87 -0.12 -2.76
N GLU A 795 33.06 0.50 -1.91
CA GLU A 795 32.77 1.95 -1.95
C GLU A 795 34.05 2.78 -1.88
N LEU A 796 34.95 2.48 -0.92
CA LEU A 796 36.24 3.18 -0.80
C LEU A 796 37.13 3.02 -2.03
N LYS A 797 37.17 1.82 -2.63
CA LYS A 797 37.92 1.56 -3.87
C LYS A 797 37.39 2.41 -5.02
N ILE A 798 36.07 2.48 -5.18
CA ILE A 798 35.42 3.29 -6.23
C ILE A 798 35.67 4.77 -6.02
N CYS A 799 35.52 5.26 -4.78
CA CYS A 799 35.81 6.65 -4.45
C CYS A 799 37.25 7.02 -4.79
N LYS A 800 38.21 6.14 -4.48
CA LYS A 800 39.62 6.34 -4.82
C LYS A 800 39.84 6.36 -6.35
N LEU A 801 39.23 5.43 -7.09
CA LEU A 801 39.37 5.33 -8.55
C LEU A 801 38.82 6.57 -9.27
N LEU A 802 37.69 7.09 -8.78
CA LEU A 802 36.98 8.25 -9.36
C LEU A 802 37.39 9.59 -8.73
N GLU A 803 38.37 9.60 -7.82
CA GLU A 803 38.84 10.80 -7.12
C GLU A 803 37.74 11.54 -6.34
N LEU A 804 36.79 10.78 -5.79
CA LEU A 804 35.67 11.27 -4.98
C LEU A 804 36.08 11.40 -3.50
N PRO A 805 35.57 12.41 -2.76
CA PRO A 805 35.83 12.51 -1.34
C PRO A 805 35.22 11.33 -0.57
N THR A 806 36.02 10.70 0.29
CA THR A 806 35.52 9.68 1.20
C THR A 806 34.82 10.35 2.38
N VAL A 807 33.50 10.28 2.43
CA VAL A 807 32.71 10.75 3.57
C VAL A 807 32.72 9.65 4.63
N ASN A 808 33.24 9.92 5.82
CA ASN A 808 33.14 8.96 6.92
C ASN A 808 31.75 9.12 7.55
N ARG A 809 30.76 8.41 6.98
CA ARG A 809 29.35 8.48 7.38
C ARG A 809 29.15 8.38 8.91
N ALA A 810 29.97 7.58 9.61
CA ALA A 810 29.91 7.45 11.06
C ALA A 810 30.48 8.65 11.84
N ALA A 811 31.58 9.25 11.38
CA ALA A 811 32.20 10.39 12.04
C ALA A 811 31.42 11.70 11.82
N ASP A 812 30.81 11.87 10.64
CA ASP A 812 30.02 13.06 10.32
C ASP A 812 28.65 13.07 11.04
N ILE A 813 28.04 11.90 11.29
CA ILE A 813 26.85 11.78 12.15
C ILE A 813 27.16 12.24 13.59
N LEU A 814 28.31 11.82 14.14
CA LEU A 814 28.77 12.27 15.47
C LEU A 814 29.03 13.79 15.51
N LEU A 815 29.60 14.37 14.45
CA LEU A 815 29.86 15.81 14.36
C LEU A 815 28.57 16.63 14.17
N LEU A 816 27.55 16.08 13.50
CA LEU A 816 26.25 16.72 13.31
C LEU A 816 25.38 16.66 14.59
N GLN A 817 25.50 15.61 15.39
CA GLN A 817 24.85 15.51 16.70
C GLN A 817 25.42 16.51 17.72
N HIS A 818 26.69 16.91 17.57
CA HIS A 818 27.30 17.96 18.39
C HIS A 818 27.03 19.39 17.92
N LYS A 819 26.32 19.59 16.80
CA LYS A 819 25.95 20.91 16.25
C LYS A 819 24.45 21.25 16.35
N LYS A 820 23.65 20.43 17.04
CA LYS A 820 22.27 20.79 17.42
C LYS A 820 22.24 21.42 18.80
#